data_AF-A0A3M4TN77-F1
#
_entry.id   AF-A0A3M4TN77-F1
#
_cell.length_a   1.000
_cell.length_b   1.000
_cell.length_c   1.000
_cell.angle_alpha   90.00
_cell.angle_beta   90.00
_cell.angle_gamma   90.00
#
_symmetry.space_group_name_H-M   'P 1'
#
loop_
_entity.id
_entity.type
_entity.pdbx_description
1 polymer ?
#
loop_
_entity_poly.entity_id
_entity_poly.type
_entity_poly.pdbx_seq_one_letter_code
_entity_poly.pdbx_strand_id
1 'polypeptide(L)'
;MVESSFILHQHTPALHSVDPRGLSVASILLCRSSIDHESEMRISQASFDVAGRLVSRWDPRLWADRAPANLSVIHSLSGQVLASDSVDAGWRVSLAGEAGQVLEAWDARGVARRTGYDALLRSTEVFEDVHCVERLLYGGPDSTAYNQCGQLIRHDDPAGTLLDEAFGLSGNVIRQTRRFLHSANEPDWPESLTGRDALLEPGDGATTCWQYSPLNESTQQTDGQGNVRFLGYTVAGQLKDSRLQLNGQAEQVLVSAIQYDAQGRVVSETAGNSVISTARYDTEDGRLKELNATRSNGQVLQDLRYGYDPVGNVIRVEDRAQPTVFKGNQRIDSVSTYHYDTLYQLIEATGRESAVVNYGPVFPGFQSPADPTRLANYTQTYRYDAGGNLQQLTHTGAQSHSRTLVTARYSNRSLPVINDHIPNEAEIAAAFDANGNLLALQAGQDLSWDRRNQLQQVRPVVRDDAADDSERYIYDASGQRLRKVRTTQAKAVTHIADVRYLPGLEVRTDSATGETLHVVVAQAGRNNVRVLHWASGKPDALENDQTRYTLNDHLGSGTLELDGQAQRISQESYYPFGGTSWWAGRNAIEANYKTVRYSGKERDATGLYYYGLRYYAPWLQRWINPDPAGAVDGLNVYLFVRNDPCGGSDDGGLVYRGMNDRIDRHYDKTHTIKYRGVSDMRRADEHKLVYTLDLALEESVAVMTREVEKLKAGDTDDLYAFLGMKKTIKRTHPVGS
;
A
#
# COMPACT_ATOMS: atom_id res chain seq x y z
N MET A 1 21.61 -17.02 -16.04
CA MET A 1 20.75 -15.98 -15.42
C MET A 1 21.55 -14.78 -14.96
N VAL A 2 22.55 -14.93 -14.07
CA VAL A 2 23.39 -13.79 -13.66
C VAL A 2 24.22 -13.22 -14.83
N GLU A 3 24.93 -14.06 -15.58
CA GLU A 3 25.71 -13.60 -16.76
C GLU A 3 24.84 -12.95 -17.84
N SER A 4 23.65 -13.51 -18.09
CA SER A 4 22.69 -12.94 -19.05
C SER A 4 22.15 -11.58 -18.60
N SER A 5 21.92 -11.38 -17.30
CA SER A 5 21.54 -10.08 -16.74
C SER A 5 22.67 -9.07 -16.94
N PHE A 6 23.92 -9.44 -16.62
CA PHE A 6 25.08 -8.54 -16.80
C PHE A 6 25.20 -8.01 -18.24
N ILE A 7 25.05 -8.89 -19.24
CA ILE A 7 25.11 -8.51 -20.66
C ILE A 7 23.92 -7.62 -21.04
N LEU A 8 22.72 -7.90 -20.52
CA LEU A 8 21.52 -7.11 -20.79
C LEU A 8 21.66 -5.65 -20.32
N HIS A 9 22.24 -5.43 -19.14
CA HIS A 9 22.45 -4.09 -18.54
C HIS A 9 23.67 -3.34 -19.10
N GLN A 10 24.37 -3.89 -20.09
CA GLN A 10 25.50 -3.22 -20.67
C GLN A 10 25.05 -1.92 -21.39
N HIS A 11 25.63 -0.80 -20.99
CA HIS A 11 25.32 0.54 -21.50
C HIS A 11 23.89 1.03 -21.22
N THR A 12 23.30 0.68 -20.06
CA THR A 12 22.02 1.23 -19.61
C THR A 12 22.12 2.09 -18.33
N PRO A 13 22.96 3.15 -18.29
CA PRO A 13 22.98 4.06 -17.14
C PRO A 13 21.69 4.87 -17.03
N ALA A 14 21.37 5.32 -15.82
CA ALA A 14 20.42 6.40 -15.59
C ALA A 14 21.14 7.75 -15.78
N LEU A 15 20.56 8.64 -16.57
CA LEU A 15 21.11 9.95 -16.87
C LEU A 15 20.13 11.06 -16.45
N HIS A 16 20.67 12.19 -16.00
CA HIS A 16 19.89 13.37 -15.66
C HIS A 16 20.40 14.58 -16.46
N SER A 17 19.47 15.33 -17.04
CA SER A 17 19.75 16.63 -17.64
C SER A 17 19.39 17.72 -16.66
N VAL A 18 20.32 18.63 -16.42
CA VAL A 18 20.16 19.77 -15.51
C VAL A 18 20.20 21.07 -16.28
N ASP A 19 19.37 22.03 -15.90
CA ASP A 19 19.43 23.39 -16.44
C ASP A 19 20.55 24.22 -15.74
N PRO A 20 20.82 25.46 -16.19
CA PRO A 20 21.83 26.32 -15.56
C PRO A 20 21.57 26.68 -14.09
N ARG A 21 20.35 26.46 -13.58
CA ARG A 21 19.99 26.67 -12.17
C ARG A 21 20.29 25.42 -11.32
N GLY A 22 20.75 24.33 -11.94
CA GLY A 22 20.98 23.04 -11.29
C GLY A 22 19.72 22.21 -11.11
N LEU A 23 18.60 22.58 -11.75
CA LEU A 23 17.33 21.86 -11.64
C LEU A 23 17.30 20.71 -12.64
N SER A 24 16.93 19.51 -12.19
CA SER A 24 16.81 18.33 -13.05
C SER A 24 15.58 18.44 -13.95
N VAL A 25 15.78 18.85 -15.20
CA VAL A 25 14.71 19.05 -16.19
C VAL A 25 14.34 17.78 -16.95
N ALA A 26 15.24 16.80 -17.02
CA ALA A 26 14.92 15.51 -17.61
C ALA A 26 15.62 14.35 -16.91
N SER A 27 14.95 13.22 -16.84
CA SER A 27 15.51 11.92 -16.44
C SER A 27 15.43 10.99 -17.65
N ILE A 28 16.57 10.42 -18.04
CA ILE A 28 16.70 9.57 -19.22
C ILE A 28 17.14 8.19 -18.74
N LEU A 29 16.27 7.19 -18.96
CA LEU A 29 16.57 5.78 -18.69
C LEU A 29 16.69 5.04 -20.03
N LEU A 30 17.49 3.98 -20.06
CA LEU A 30 17.70 3.15 -21.23
C LEU A 30 17.08 1.77 -20.99
N CYS A 31 16.02 1.46 -21.72
CA CYS A 31 15.21 0.26 -21.58
C CYS A 31 15.56 -0.77 -22.67
N ARG A 32 15.83 -2.00 -22.25
CA ARG A 32 16.09 -3.15 -23.13
C ARG A 32 15.57 -4.41 -22.45
N SER A 33 14.84 -5.24 -23.20
CA SER A 33 14.26 -6.51 -22.73
C SER A 33 14.95 -7.76 -23.29
N SER A 34 15.80 -7.61 -24.31
CA SER A 34 16.60 -8.68 -24.89
C SER A 34 17.97 -8.15 -25.30
N ILE A 35 19.01 -8.98 -25.18
CA ILE A 35 20.39 -8.65 -25.59
C ILE A 35 20.52 -8.34 -27.09
N ASP A 36 19.58 -8.82 -27.91
CA ASP A 36 19.57 -8.64 -29.36
C ASP A 36 18.95 -7.30 -29.79
N HIS A 37 18.35 -6.55 -28.86
CA HIS A 37 17.67 -5.28 -29.15
C HIS A 37 18.53 -4.08 -28.77
N GLU A 38 18.46 -3.01 -29.56
CA GLU A 38 18.98 -1.71 -29.12
C GLU A 38 18.20 -1.20 -27.91
N SER A 39 18.86 -0.42 -27.06
CA SER A 39 18.19 0.19 -25.90
C SER A 39 17.34 1.38 -26.33
N GLU A 40 16.07 1.39 -25.90
CA GLU A 40 15.13 2.48 -26.10
C GLU A 40 15.31 3.55 -25.01
N MET A 41 15.31 4.83 -25.38
CA MET A 41 15.32 5.93 -24.41
C MET A 41 13.93 6.14 -23.81
N ARG A 42 13.86 6.24 -22.48
CA ARG A 42 12.68 6.63 -21.71
C ARG A 42 12.97 7.99 -21.06
N ILE A 43 12.37 9.05 -21.59
CA ILE A 43 12.66 10.44 -21.18
C ILE A 43 11.50 11.01 -20.39
N SER A 44 11.63 11.06 -19.06
CA SER A 44 10.72 11.83 -18.22
C SER A 44 11.16 13.28 -18.18
N GLN A 45 10.22 14.21 -18.29
CA GLN A 45 10.49 15.65 -18.36
C GLN A 45 9.89 16.38 -17.14
N ALA A 46 10.55 17.44 -16.69
CA ALA A 46 10.08 18.36 -15.67
C ALA A 46 10.25 19.81 -16.15
N SER A 47 9.33 20.68 -15.73
CA SER A 47 9.42 22.12 -15.92
C SER A 47 9.33 22.85 -14.59
N PHE A 48 10.02 23.99 -14.51
CA PHE A 48 10.12 24.77 -13.29
C PHE A 48 9.79 26.23 -13.59
N ASP A 49 9.13 26.91 -12.65
CA ASP A 49 8.89 28.35 -12.75
C ASP A 49 10.18 29.17 -12.55
N VAL A 50 10.07 30.49 -12.65
CA VAL A 50 11.19 31.43 -12.51
C VAL A 50 11.86 31.36 -11.13
N ALA A 51 11.13 30.96 -10.09
CA ALA A 51 11.64 30.77 -8.73
C ALA A 51 12.25 29.37 -8.51
N GLY A 52 12.28 28.53 -9.55
CA GLY A 52 12.85 27.19 -9.50
C GLY A 52 11.94 26.13 -8.86
N ARG A 53 10.64 26.41 -8.74
CA ARG A 53 9.65 25.46 -8.20
C ARG A 53 9.11 24.59 -9.32
N LEU A 54 8.91 23.30 -9.03
CA LEU A 54 8.46 22.32 -10.01
C LEU A 54 6.98 22.55 -10.37
N VAL A 55 6.69 22.88 -11.62
CA VAL A 55 5.32 23.22 -12.06
C VAL A 55 4.67 22.18 -12.95
N SER A 56 5.45 21.36 -13.67
CA SER A 56 4.86 20.27 -14.46
C SER A 56 5.82 19.10 -14.60
N ARG A 57 5.26 17.90 -14.74
CA ARG A 57 6.02 16.66 -14.94
C ARG A 57 5.36 15.79 -16.01
N TRP A 58 6.17 15.17 -16.86
CA TRP A 58 5.75 14.19 -17.86
C TRP A 58 6.52 12.87 -17.67
N ASP A 59 5.81 11.76 -17.80
CA ASP A 59 6.40 10.44 -17.96
C ASP A 59 6.90 10.27 -19.41
N PRO A 60 7.68 9.21 -19.70
CA PRO A 60 8.26 9.00 -21.02
C PRO A 60 7.23 8.90 -22.16
N ARG A 61 6.04 8.35 -21.89
CA ARG A 61 5.00 8.16 -22.90
C ARG A 61 4.30 9.48 -23.21
N LEU A 62 3.82 10.18 -22.18
CA LEU A 62 3.11 11.44 -22.36
C LEU A 62 4.03 12.53 -22.92
N TRP A 63 5.32 12.52 -22.57
CA TRP A 63 6.30 13.42 -23.17
C TRP A 63 6.50 13.13 -24.66
N ALA A 64 6.70 11.87 -25.04
CA ALA A 64 6.89 11.46 -26.43
C ALA A 64 5.67 11.81 -27.30
N ASP A 65 4.47 11.65 -26.76
CA ASP A 65 3.20 11.93 -27.44
C ASP A 65 2.81 13.42 -27.45
N ARG A 66 3.62 14.29 -26.82
CA ARG A 66 3.32 15.72 -26.59
C ARG A 66 1.95 15.93 -25.93
N ALA A 67 1.62 15.04 -25.01
CA ALA A 67 0.39 15.07 -24.22
C ALA A 67 0.47 16.10 -23.07
N PRO A 68 -0.67 16.41 -22.41
CA PRO A 68 -0.65 17.15 -21.16
C PRO A 68 0.26 16.51 -20.11
N ALA A 69 0.77 17.32 -19.18
CA ALA A 69 1.62 16.84 -18.09
C ALA A 69 0.86 15.86 -17.20
N ASN A 70 1.53 14.79 -16.74
CA ASN A 70 0.96 13.87 -15.74
C ASN A 70 0.48 14.60 -14.49
N LEU A 71 1.24 15.63 -14.10
CA LEU A 71 0.97 16.48 -12.95
C LEU A 71 1.41 17.91 -13.25
N SER A 72 0.51 18.86 -13.05
CA SER A 72 0.78 20.30 -13.03
C SER A 72 0.50 20.86 -11.64
N VAL A 73 1.29 21.82 -11.19
CA VAL A 73 1.21 22.39 -9.83
C VAL A 73 1.29 23.90 -9.88
N ILE A 74 0.45 24.56 -9.09
CA ILE A 74 0.46 26.01 -8.86
C ILE A 74 0.89 26.27 -7.42
N HIS A 75 1.86 27.16 -7.24
CA HIS A 75 2.40 27.53 -5.94
C HIS A 75 2.01 28.94 -5.53
N SER A 76 1.91 29.17 -4.22
CA SER A 76 1.97 30.50 -3.61
C SER A 76 3.38 31.10 -3.75
N LEU A 77 3.56 32.37 -3.41
CA LEU A 77 4.91 32.98 -3.36
C LEU A 77 5.82 32.32 -2.33
N SER A 78 5.28 31.79 -1.23
CA SER A 78 6.04 31.04 -0.22
C SER A 78 6.40 29.61 -0.65
N GLY A 79 5.95 29.17 -1.83
CA GLY A 79 6.21 27.83 -2.35
C GLY A 79 5.18 26.77 -1.94
N GLN A 80 4.17 27.14 -1.16
CA GLN A 80 3.08 26.24 -0.81
C GLN A 80 2.27 25.87 -2.05
N VAL A 81 1.92 24.59 -2.21
CA VAL A 81 1.02 24.14 -3.29
C VAL A 81 -0.38 24.65 -3.02
N LEU A 82 -0.94 25.39 -3.98
CA LEU A 82 -2.30 25.92 -3.95
C LEU A 82 -3.26 25.05 -4.77
N ALA A 83 -2.78 24.54 -5.90
CA ALA A 83 -3.53 23.67 -6.78
C ALA A 83 -2.61 22.65 -7.44
N SER A 84 -3.16 21.47 -7.72
CA SER A 84 -2.53 20.45 -8.54
C SER A 84 -3.54 19.94 -9.57
N ASP A 85 -3.11 19.64 -10.78
CA ASP A 85 -3.94 19.01 -11.82
C ASP A 85 -3.22 17.77 -12.35
N SER A 86 -3.83 16.60 -12.14
CA SER A 86 -3.32 15.33 -12.61
C SER A 86 -4.25 14.72 -13.65
N VAL A 87 -3.68 14.30 -14.78
CA VAL A 87 -4.42 13.54 -15.81
C VAL A 87 -4.95 12.19 -15.29
N ASP A 88 -4.35 11.69 -14.22
CA ASP A 88 -4.72 10.43 -13.58
C ASP A 88 -5.71 10.67 -12.44
N ALA A 89 -5.38 11.59 -11.52
CA ALA A 89 -6.10 11.77 -10.25
C ALA A 89 -7.00 13.02 -10.17
N GLY A 90 -7.16 13.74 -11.28
CA GLY A 90 -7.95 14.98 -11.35
C GLY A 90 -7.25 16.18 -10.70
N TRP A 91 -7.93 17.32 -10.74
CA TRP A 91 -7.48 18.53 -10.06
C TRP A 91 -7.84 18.54 -8.57
N ARG A 92 -7.00 19.23 -7.78
CA ARG A 92 -7.21 19.51 -6.36
C ARG A 92 -6.80 20.95 -6.08
N VAL A 93 -7.54 21.63 -5.21
CA VAL A 93 -7.25 23.00 -4.75
C VAL A 93 -7.34 23.02 -3.24
N SER A 94 -6.43 23.71 -2.57
CA SER A 94 -6.48 23.91 -1.12
C SER A 94 -6.27 25.37 -0.75
N LEU A 95 -7.12 25.87 0.14
CA LEU A 95 -6.96 27.15 0.80
C LEU A 95 -6.35 26.91 2.19
N ALA A 96 -5.16 27.46 2.39
CA ALA A 96 -4.49 27.41 3.68
C ALA A 96 -4.72 28.69 4.49
N GLY A 97 -4.74 28.54 5.81
CA GLY A 97 -4.69 29.65 6.74
C GLY A 97 -3.27 30.19 6.92
N GLU A 98 -3.14 31.22 7.76
CA GLU A 98 -1.88 31.96 7.96
C GLU A 98 -0.74 31.08 8.50
N ALA A 99 -1.05 30.01 9.23
CA ALA A 99 -0.06 29.06 9.75
C ALA A 99 0.11 27.83 8.85
N GLY A 100 -0.45 27.85 7.63
CA GLY A 100 -0.36 26.77 6.64
C GLY A 100 -1.37 25.62 6.85
N GLN A 101 -2.19 25.67 7.90
CA GLN A 101 -3.26 24.70 8.13
C GLN A 101 -4.30 24.75 7.01
N VAL A 102 -4.79 23.59 6.56
CA VAL A 102 -5.78 23.53 5.48
C VAL A 102 -7.15 23.93 6.03
N LEU A 103 -7.68 25.06 5.56
CA LEU A 103 -9.01 25.54 5.94
C LEU A 103 -10.08 24.88 5.08
N GLU A 104 -9.87 24.93 3.76
CA GLU A 104 -10.78 24.37 2.77
C GLU A 104 -10.00 23.66 1.66
N ALA A 105 -10.58 22.61 1.10
CA ALA A 105 -10.04 21.88 -0.03
C ALA A 105 -11.14 21.41 -0.98
N TRP A 106 -10.84 21.34 -2.27
CA TRP A 106 -11.74 20.90 -3.32
C TRP A 106 -11.05 19.91 -4.25
N ASP A 107 -11.82 18.99 -4.80
CA ASP A 107 -11.34 18.01 -5.79
C ASP A 107 -12.19 17.97 -7.06
N ALA A 108 -11.72 17.21 -8.05
CA ALA A 108 -12.33 17.12 -9.36
C ALA A 108 -13.71 16.44 -9.38
N ARG A 109 -14.11 15.75 -8.30
CA ARG A 109 -15.48 15.23 -8.13
C ARG A 109 -16.43 16.29 -7.57
N GLY A 110 -15.92 17.48 -7.24
CA GLY A 110 -16.68 18.58 -6.66
C GLY A 110 -16.88 18.46 -5.16
N VAL A 111 -16.14 17.58 -4.48
CA VAL A 111 -16.19 17.45 -3.03
C VAL A 111 -15.51 18.67 -2.41
N ALA A 112 -16.19 19.34 -1.48
CA ALA A 112 -15.60 20.40 -0.67
C ALA A 112 -15.34 19.90 0.74
N ARG A 113 -14.10 19.99 1.24
CA ARG A 113 -13.74 19.67 2.62
C ARG A 113 -13.41 20.94 3.38
N ARG A 114 -13.97 21.13 4.57
CA ARG A 114 -13.66 22.25 5.46
C ARG A 114 -13.24 21.74 6.83
N THR A 115 -12.18 22.29 7.39
CA THR A 115 -11.69 21.93 8.73
C THR A 115 -11.80 23.12 9.69
N GLY A 116 -12.47 22.90 10.82
CA GLY A 116 -12.51 23.84 11.93
C GLY A 116 -11.32 23.63 12.86
N TYR A 117 -10.82 24.73 13.46
CA TYR A 117 -9.69 24.70 14.38
C TYR A 117 -10.00 25.49 15.64
N ASP A 118 -9.43 25.07 16.77
CA ASP A 118 -9.42 25.86 17.99
C ASP A 118 -8.32 26.95 17.99
N ALA A 119 -8.24 27.73 19.07
CA ALA A 119 -7.24 28.79 19.23
C ALA A 119 -5.77 28.29 19.27
N LEU A 120 -5.57 26.97 19.44
CA LEU A 120 -4.26 26.31 19.41
C LEU A 120 -3.99 25.64 18.05
N LEU A 121 -4.82 25.91 17.04
CA LEU A 121 -4.76 25.32 15.70
C LEU A 121 -4.89 23.80 15.69
N ARG A 122 -5.61 23.23 16.66
CA ARG A 122 -5.97 21.82 16.67
C ARG A 122 -7.31 21.64 15.96
N SER A 123 -7.42 20.64 15.09
CA SER A 123 -8.67 20.35 14.37
C SER A 123 -9.78 19.99 15.35
N THR A 124 -10.96 20.60 15.21
CA THR A 124 -12.13 20.36 16.08
C THR A 124 -13.27 19.68 15.35
N GLU A 125 -13.38 19.90 14.04
CA GLU A 125 -14.42 19.32 13.19
C GLU A 125 -14.00 19.32 11.73
N VAL A 126 -14.49 18.33 10.99
CA VAL A 126 -14.29 18.22 9.54
C VAL A 126 -15.66 18.09 8.88
N PHE A 127 -15.91 18.97 7.93
CA PHE A 127 -17.08 18.89 7.05
C PHE A 127 -16.68 18.40 5.67
N GLU A 128 -17.52 17.55 5.11
CA GLU A 128 -17.49 17.17 3.70
C GLU A 128 -18.83 17.58 3.09
N ASP A 129 -18.76 18.57 2.20
CA ASP A 129 -19.86 19.42 1.75
C ASP A 129 -20.58 20.06 2.95
N VAL A 130 -21.77 19.56 3.27
CA VAL A 130 -22.61 20.04 4.38
C VAL A 130 -22.60 19.10 5.59
N HIS A 131 -22.04 17.90 5.47
CA HIS A 131 -22.08 16.88 6.53
C HIS A 131 -20.84 16.97 7.41
N CYS A 132 -21.03 16.96 8.73
CA CYS A 132 -19.94 16.90 9.69
C CYS A 132 -19.47 15.45 9.87
N VAL A 133 -18.41 15.07 9.17
CA VAL A 133 -17.91 13.68 9.14
C VAL A 133 -16.93 13.36 10.25
N GLU A 134 -16.33 14.39 10.86
CA GLU A 134 -15.50 14.23 12.06
C GLU A 134 -15.75 15.30 13.11
N ARG A 135 -15.67 14.93 14.39
CA ARG A 135 -15.58 15.85 15.52
C ARG A 135 -14.52 15.39 16.51
N LEU A 136 -13.72 16.33 16.99
CA LEU A 136 -12.58 16.10 17.86
C LEU A 136 -12.75 16.87 19.16
N LEU A 137 -12.49 16.21 20.28
CA LEU A 137 -12.54 16.81 21.61
C LEU A 137 -11.22 16.54 22.35
N TYR A 138 -10.65 17.61 22.90
CA TYR A 138 -9.39 17.56 23.62
C TYR A 138 -9.59 17.74 25.13
N GLY A 139 -8.74 17.09 25.93
CA GLY A 139 -8.73 17.26 27.38
C GLY A 139 -8.31 18.68 27.77
N GLY A 140 -9.01 19.25 28.74
CA GLY A 140 -8.74 20.58 29.28
C GLY A 140 -7.60 20.59 30.30
N PRO A 141 -7.24 21.77 30.82
CA PRO A 141 -6.19 21.91 31.83
C PRO A 141 -6.49 21.12 33.13
N ASP A 142 -7.77 20.90 33.44
CA ASP A 142 -8.20 20.16 34.62
C ASP A 142 -8.22 18.63 34.43
N SER A 143 -8.02 18.13 33.20
CA SER A 143 -8.05 16.70 32.84
C SER A 143 -6.74 15.98 33.21
N THR A 144 -6.33 16.05 34.47
CA THR A 144 -5.00 15.59 34.94
C THR A 144 -4.96 14.14 35.42
N ALA A 145 -6.06 13.61 35.95
CA ALA A 145 -6.10 12.29 36.61
C ALA A 145 -5.64 11.11 35.72
N TYR A 146 -5.82 11.22 34.40
CA TYR A 146 -5.47 10.20 33.41
C TYR A 146 -4.53 10.73 32.32
N ASN A 147 -3.75 11.79 32.62
CA ASN A 147 -2.81 12.44 31.72
C ASN A 147 -3.46 12.95 30.40
N GLN A 148 -4.69 13.47 30.47
CA GLN A 148 -5.49 13.86 29.31
C GLN A 148 -5.33 15.34 28.92
N CYS A 149 -4.71 16.17 29.75
CA CYS A 149 -4.53 17.60 29.48
C CYS A 149 -3.84 17.82 28.12
N GLY A 150 -4.54 18.50 27.20
CA GLY A 150 -4.07 18.78 25.85
C GLY A 150 -4.19 17.63 24.84
N GLN A 151 -4.46 16.40 25.31
CA GLN A 151 -4.58 15.21 24.47
C GLN A 151 -5.93 15.17 23.74
N LEU A 152 -5.99 14.53 22.58
CA LEU A 152 -7.25 14.16 21.93
C LEU A 152 -7.90 13.02 22.74
N ILE A 153 -9.06 13.26 23.34
CA ILE A 153 -9.73 12.29 24.23
C ILE A 153 -10.96 11.63 23.61
N ARG A 154 -11.52 12.26 22.57
CA ARG A 154 -12.62 11.71 21.78
C ARG A 154 -12.49 12.15 20.32
N HIS A 155 -12.58 11.18 19.43
CA HIS A 155 -12.63 11.39 17.98
C HIS A 155 -13.86 10.65 17.45
N ASP A 156 -14.88 11.42 17.08
CA ASP A 156 -16.01 10.93 16.32
C ASP A 156 -15.60 10.97 14.85
N ASP A 157 -15.47 9.82 14.18
CA ASP A 157 -14.97 9.64 12.82
C ASP A 157 -15.95 8.83 11.95
N PRO A 158 -15.69 8.61 10.65
CA PRO A 158 -16.63 7.89 9.80
C PRO A 158 -16.94 6.43 10.21
N ALA A 159 -16.15 5.82 11.09
CA ALA A 159 -16.39 4.47 11.62
C ALA A 159 -17.11 4.44 12.98
N GLY A 160 -17.19 5.58 13.68
CA GLY A 160 -17.85 5.70 14.98
C GLY A 160 -17.05 6.60 15.92
N THR A 161 -17.05 6.29 17.20
CA THR A 161 -16.33 7.07 18.21
C THR A 161 -15.14 6.29 18.75
N LEU A 162 -13.97 6.92 18.73
CA LEU A 162 -12.77 6.51 19.44
C LEU A 162 -12.60 7.36 20.70
N LEU A 163 -12.49 6.72 21.85
CA LEU A 163 -12.23 7.36 23.14
C LEU A 163 -10.84 6.97 23.62
N ASP A 164 -9.94 7.94 23.76
CA ASP A 164 -8.64 7.76 24.40
C ASP A 164 -8.77 8.17 25.87
N GLU A 165 -9.08 7.17 26.70
CA GLU A 165 -9.56 7.37 28.07
C GLU A 165 -8.41 7.61 29.06
N ALA A 166 -7.22 7.10 28.78
CA ALA A 166 -6.06 7.29 29.64
C ALA A 166 -4.74 7.20 28.88
N PHE A 167 -3.77 8.00 29.34
CA PHE A 167 -2.43 8.08 28.78
C PHE A 167 -1.36 7.73 29.83
N GLY A 168 -0.30 7.07 29.41
CA GLY A 168 0.89 6.83 30.22
C GLY A 168 1.73 8.10 30.40
N LEU A 169 2.75 8.04 31.27
CA LEU A 169 3.63 9.18 31.54
C LEU A 169 4.41 9.67 30.30
N SER A 170 4.59 8.81 29.31
CA SER A 170 5.22 9.12 28.03
C SER A 170 4.25 9.63 26.97
N GLY A 171 2.97 9.77 27.30
CA GLY A 171 1.92 10.24 26.38
C GLY A 171 1.31 9.15 25.49
N ASN A 172 1.72 7.88 25.62
CA ASN A 172 1.07 6.78 24.91
C ASN A 172 -0.32 6.48 25.47
N VAL A 173 -1.28 6.14 24.61
CA VAL A 173 -2.60 5.66 25.04
C VAL A 173 -2.46 4.32 25.75
N ILE A 174 -2.94 4.23 26.99
CA ILE A 174 -2.95 3.00 27.81
C ILE A 174 -4.35 2.39 27.94
N ARG A 175 -5.39 3.14 27.59
CA ARG A 175 -6.78 2.67 27.54
C ARG A 175 -7.55 3.41 26.45
N GLN A 176 -8.11 2.66 25.52
CA GLN A 176 -8.85 3.15 24.38
C GLN A 176 -10.14 2.36 24.20
N THR A 177 -11.25 3.04 23.88
CA THR A 177 -12.54 2.38 23.62
C THR A 177 -13.06 2.77 22.24
N ARG A 178 -13.39 1.78 21.41
CA ARG A 178 -14.02 1.98 20.10
C ARG A 178 -15.49 1.61 20.14
N ARG A 179 -16.36 2.56 19.79
CA ARG A 179 -17.81 2.36 19.60
C ARG A 179 -18.14 2.57 18.12
N PHE A 180 -18.76 1.59 17.47
CA PHE A 180 -19.08 1.66 16.04
C PHE A 180 -20.43 2.37 15.81
N LEU A 181 -20.62 2.92 14.60
CA LEU A 181 -21.93 3.39 14.14
C LEU A 181 -22.92 2.24 13.97
N HIS A 182 -24.19 2.47 14.31
CA HIS A 182 -25.26 1.51 14.02
C HIS A 182 -25.56 1.38 12.52
N SER A 183 -25.27 2.43 11.75
CA SER A 183 -25.42 2.47 10.29
C SER A 183 -24.06 2.33 9.60
N ALA A 184 -24.05 1.70 8.42
CA ALA A 184 -22.88 1.64 7.55
C ALA A 184 -22.75 2.87 6.62
N ASN A 185 -23.66 3.83 6.72
CA ASN A 185 -23.61 5.08 5.97
C ASN A 185 -22.68 6.08 6.68
N GLU A 186 -22.16 7.03 5.91
CA GLU A 186 -21.36 8.13 6.45
C GLU A 186 -22.18 8.95 7.47
N PRO A 187 -21.59 9.28 8.64
CA PRO A 187 -22.28 10.03 9.66
C PRO A 187 -22.36 11.53 9.34
N ASP A 188 -23.38 12.18 9.90
CA ASP A 188 -23.42 13.63 10.08
C ASP A 188 -23.46 13.91 11.59
N TRP A 189 -22.29 14.16 12.17
CA TRP A 189 -22.11 14.25 13.61
C TRP A 189 -22.76 15.51 14.18
N PRO A 190 -23.77 15.38 15.05
CA PRO A 190 -24.35 16.54 15.72
C PRO A 190 -23.35 17.15 16.71
N GLU A 191 -23.55 18.43 17.02
CA GLU A 191 -22.67 19.15 17.94
C GLU A 191 -22.72 18.57 19.37
N SER A 192 -23.89 18.18 19.85
CA SER A 192 -24.08 17.68 21.22
C SER A 192 -23.59 16.24 21.40
N LEU A 193 -22.89 15.97 22.51
CA LEU A 193 -22.38 14.62 22.82
C LEU A 193 -23.50 13.57 22.87
N THR A 194 -24.64 13.90 23.45
CA THR A 194 -25.81 13.00 23.49
C THR A 194 -26.34 12.67 22.09
N GLY A 195 -26.33 13.65 21.17
CA GLY A 195 -26.70 13.40 19.78
C GLY A 195 -25.70 12.49 19.07
N ARG A 196 -24.40 12.65 19.34
CA ARG A 196 -23.36 11.79 18.77
C ARG A 196 -23.50 10.37 19.28
N ASP A 197 -23.69 10.20 20.58
CA ASP A 197 -23.85 8.89 21.21
C ASP A 197 -25.10 8.14 20.72
N ALA A 198 -26.14 8.86 20.28
CA ALA A 198 -27.33 8.27 19.66
C ALA A 198 -27.07 7.65 18.27
N LEU A 199 -25.95 7.99 17.60
CA LEU A 199 -25.54 7.38 16.34
C LEU A 199 -24.72 6.09 16.55
N LEU A 200 -24.33 5.77 17.77
CA LEU A 200 -23.48 4.63 18.07
C LEU A 200 -24.32 3.38 18.35
N GLU A 201 -23.73 2.21 18.11
CA GLU A 201 -24.27 0.94 18.58
C GLU A 201 -24.42 0.96 20.11
N PRO A 202 -25.43 0.26 20.67
CA PRO A 202 -25.62 0.17 22.10
C PRO A 202 -24.48 -0.61 22.77
N GLY A 203 -24.23 -0.30 24.04
CA GLY A 203 -23.18 -0.91 24.85
C GLY A 203 -21.92 -0.03 24.95
N ASP A 204 -20.96 -0.55 25.71
CA ASP A 204 -19.76 0.21 26.11
C ASP A 204 -18.69 0.29 25.00
N GLY A 205 -18.83 -0.50 23.94
CA GLY A 205 -17.84 -0.63 22.87
C GLY A 205 -16.73 -1.63 23.19
N ALA A 206 -15.69 -1.64 22.36
CA ALA A 206 -14.53 -2.50 22.51
C ALA A 206 -13.36 -1.72 23.14
N THR A 207 -13.02 -2.05 24.39
CA THR A 207 -11.91 -1.42 25.11
C THR A 207 -10.63 -2.21 24.93
N THR A 208 -9.57 -1.57 24.43
CA THR A 208 -8.21 -2.11 24.41
C THR A 208 -7.35 -1.38 25.44
N CYS A 209 -6.55 -2.14 26.18
CA CYS A 209 -5.61 -1.60 27.16
C CYS A 209 -4.18 -2.00 26.81
N TRP A 210 -3.22 -1.12 27.11
CA TRP A 210 -1.79 -1.37 26.93
C TRP A 210 -1.02 -1.06 28.20
N GLN A 211 0.07 -1.81 28.39
CA GLN A 211 1.13 -1.46 29.33
C GLN A 211 2.42 -1.30 28.55
N TYR A 212 3.20 -0.29 28.91
CA TYR A 212 4.46 0.02 28.26
C TYR A 212 5.62 -0.01 29.26
N SER A 213 6.79 -0.38 28.77
CA SER A 213 8.06 -0.16 29.46
C SER A 213 8.35 1.34 29.59
N PRO A 214 9.25 1.76 30.50
CA PRO A 214 9.75 3.14 30.54
C PRO A 214 10.42 3.63 29.24
N LEU A 215 10.78 2.70 28.33
CA LEU A 215 11.34 2.99 27.01
C LEU A 215 10.28 2.98 25.90
N ASN A 216 8.99 2.96 26.25
CA ASN A 216 7.83 2.94 25.35
C ASN A 216 7.63 1.66 24.52
N GLU A 217 8.20 0.54 24.94
CA GLU A 217 7.89 -0.76 24.33
C GLU A 217 6.62 -1.34 24.95
N SER A 218 5.67 -1.82 24.15
CA SER A 218 4.46 -2.46 24.68
C SER A 218 4.80 -3.79 25.34
N THR A 219 4.58 -3.94 26.65
CA THR A 219 4.84 -5.17 27.39
C THR A 219 3.59 -6.05 27.51
N GLN A 220 2.41 -5.43 27.43
CA GLN A 220 1.13 -6.12 27.52
C GLN A 220 0.08 -5.39 26.68
N GLN A 221 -0.78 -6.15 26.02
CA GLN A 221 -2.00 -5.65 25.38
C GLN A 221 -3.18 -6.54 25.76
N THR A 222 -4.26 -5.95 26.24
CA THR A 222 -5.55 -6.63 26.45
C THR A 222 -6.51 -6.14 25.39
N ASP A 223 -7.03 -7.05 24.56
CA ASP A 223 -7.97 -6.72 23.48
C ASP A 223 -9.42 -6.50 23.98
N GLY A 224 -10.30 -6.10 23.07
CA GLY A 224 -11.72 -5.83 23.36
C GLY A 224 -12.54 -7.03 23.83
N GLN A 225 -11.99 -8.24 23.87
CA GLN A 225 -12.63 -9.46 24.36
C GLN A 225 -11.93 -10.04 25.61
N GLY A 226 -10.95 -9.31 26.14
CA GLY A 226 -10.21 -9.68 27.35
C GLY A 226 -9.06 -10.66 27.10
N ASN A 227 -8.67 -10.92 25.85
CA ASN A 227 -7.48 -11.71 25.57
C ASN A 227 -6.24 -10.86 25.81
N VAL A 228 -5.24 -11.43 26.48
CA VAL A 228 -4.05 -10.72 26.92
C VAL A 228 -2.83 -11.24 26.17
N ARG A 229 -2.15 -10.37 25.44
CA ARG A 229 -0.84 -10.63 24.85
C ARG A 229 0.25 -10.07 25.75
N PHE A 230 1.27 -10.88 26.02
CA PHE A 230 2.47 -10.49 26.75
C PHE A 230 3.68 -10.48 25.82
N LEU A 231 4.55 -9.48 25.99
CA LEU A 231 5.74 -9.26 25.18
C LEU A 231 6.96 -9.09 26.08
N GLY A 232 7.95 -9.97 25.89
CA GLY A 232 9.24 -9.90 26.56
C GLY A 232 10.30 -9.32 25.62
N TYR A 233 11.24 -8.55 26.15
CA TYR A 233 12.29 -7.90 25.37
C TYR A 233 13.70 -8.30 25.85
N THR A 234 14.67 -8.24 24.94
CA THR A 234 16.10 -8.38 25.26
C THR A 234 16.62 -7.09 25.90
N VAL A 235 17.84 -7.12 26.45
CA VAL A 235 18.53 -5.91 26.94
C VAL A 235 18.74 -4.85 25.85
N ALA A 236 18.65 -5.23 24.56
CA ALA A 236 18.75 -4.35 23.41
C ALA A 236 17.38 -3.84 22.90
N GLY A 237 16.28 -4.10 23.62
CA GLY A 237 14.93 -3.68 23.22
C GLY A 237 14.31 -4.49 22.07
N GLN A 238 14.89 -5.64 21.73
CA GLN A 238 14.37 -6.53 20.68
C GLN A 238 13.37 -7.52 21.28
N LEU A 239 12.33 -7.91 20.53
CA LEU A 239 11.37 -8.92 20.99
C LEU A 239 12.09 -10.24 21.30
N LYS A 240 11.88 -10.78 22.48
CA LYS A 240 12.49 -12.02 22.95
C LYS A 240 11.51 -13.18 22.92
N ASP A 241 10.30 -12.92 23.42
CA ASP A 241 9.21 -13.89 23.52
C ASP A 241 7.86 -13.19 23.40
N SER A 242 6.85 -13.93 22.96
CA SER A 242 5.45 -13.50 22.96
C SER A 242 4.57 -14.61 23.48
N ARG A 243 3.65 -14.26 24.38
CA ARG A 243 2.72 -15.19 25.02
C ARG A 243 1.30 -14.62 24.87
N LEU A 244 0.30 -15.49 24.86
CA LEU A 244 -1.10 -15.13 24.73
C LEU A 244 -1.92 -15.88 25.78
N GLN A 245 -2.79 -15.17 26.46
CA GLN A 245 -3.80 -15.72 27.34
C GLN A 245 -5.17 -15.37 26.76
N LEU A 246 -5.91 -16.37 26.28
CA LEU A 246 -7.32 -16.15 25.94
C LEU A 246 -8.11 -15.88 27.21
N ASN A 247 -9.19 -15.10 27.09
CA ASN A 247 -10.02 -14.76 28.25
C ASN A 247 -10.52 -16.02 28.98
N GLY A 248 -10.24 -16.12 30.28
CA GLY A 248 -10.61 -17.27 31.10
C GLY A 248 -9.78 -18.54 30.87
N GLN A 249 -8.74 -18.51 30.04
CA GLN A 249 -7.87 -19.65 29.74
C GLN A 249 -6.46 -19.51 30.32
N ALA A 250 -5.70 -20.61 30.24
CA ALA A 250 -4.29 -20.62 30.57
C ALA A 250 -3.46 -19.85 29.52
N GLU A 251 -2.34 -19.31 29.97
CA GLU A 251 -1.36 -18.68 29.09
C GLU A 251 -0.72 -19.74 28.16
N GLN A 252 -0.61 -19.42 26.88
CA GLN A 252 0.12 -20.18 25.88
C GLN A 252 1.28 -19.37 25.30
N VAL A 253 2.38 -20.05 24.99
CA VAL A 253 3.54 -19.43 24.34
C VAL A 253 3.29 -19.37 22.84
N LEU A 254 3.51 -18.21 22.22
CA LEU A 254 3.47 -18.05 20.75
C LEU A 254 4.87 -18.13 20.13
N VAL A 255 5.87 -17.55 20.80
CA VAL A 255 7.30 -17.70 20.47
C VAL A 255 8.10 -17.65 21.76
N SER A 256 9.00 -18.62 21.94
CA SER A 256 9.76 -18.81 23.19
C SER A 256 11.18 -18.25 23.13
N ALA A 257 11.74 -18.11 21.92
CA ALA A 257 13.08 -17.60 21.70
C ALA A 257 13.18 -16.97 20.32
N ILE A 258 13.86 -15.82 20.24
CA ILE A 258 14.25 -15.16 19.00
C ILE A 258 15.72 -14.77 19.13
N GLN A 259 16.51 -15.10 18.10
CA GLN A 259 17.92 -14.76 17.99
C GLN A 259 18.10 -13.77 16.85
N TYR A 260 18.96 -12.78 17.08
CA TYR A 260 19.26 -11.70 16.15
C TYR A 260 20.74 -11.69 15.79
N ASP A 261 21.04 -11.26 14.57
CA ASP A 261 22.41 -10.89 14.20
C ASP A 261 22.75 -9.46 14.65
N ALA A 262 24.00 -9.04 14.38
CA ALA A 262 24.51 -7.72 14.74
C ALA A 262 23.78 -6.55 14.03
N GLN A 263 23.02 -6.84 12.97
CA GLN A 263 22.20 -5.85 12.25
C GLN A 263 20.74 -5.85 12.72
N GLY A 264 20.43 -6.63 13.76
CA GLY A 264 19.09 -6.72 14.33
C GLY A 264 18.10 -7.52 13.49
N ARG A 265 18.58 -8.37 12.58
CA ARG A 265 17.73 -9.25 11.77
C ARG A 265 17.55 -10.59 12.49
N VAL A 266 16.35 -11.15 12.45
CA VAL A 266 16.05 -12.46 13.04
C VAL A 266 16.79 -13.56 12.27
N VAL A 267 17.66 -14.31 12.95
CA VAL A 267 18.39 -15.46 12.38
C VAL A 267 17.80 -16.81 12.79
N SER A 268 17.15 -16.87 13.94
CA SER A 268 16.46 -18.08 14.43
C SER A 268 15.30 -17.69 15.34
N GLU A 269 14.22 -18.45 15.30
CA GLU A 269 13.11 -18.34 16.25
C GLU A 269 12.44 -19.70 16.49
N THR A 270 11.90 -19.88 17.69
CA THR A 270 11.17 -21.09 18.08
C THR A 270 9.72 -20.75 18.41
N ALA A 271 8.81 -21.13 17.52
CA ALA A 271 7.38 -20.92 17.70
C ALA A 271 6.81 -21.80 18.83
N GLY A 272 5.63 -21.43 19.35
CA GLY A 272 4.93 -22.14 20.42
C GLY A 272 4.58 -23.59 20.08
N ASN A 273 4.37 -23.89 18.80
CA ASN A 273 4.19 -25.25 18.28
C ASN A 273 5.51 -26.01 18.07
N SER A 274 6.62 -25.52 18.62
CA SER A 274 7.97 -26.11 18.53
C SER A 274 8.60 -26.14 17.14
N VAL A 275 8.05 -25.41 16.16
CA VAL A 275 8.70 -25.20 14.86
C VAL A 275 9.83 -24.20 15.04
N ILE A 276 11.01 -24.55 14.52
CA ILE A 276 12.19 -23.69 14.50
C ILE A 276 12.34 -23.12 13.10
N SER A 277 12.23 -21.80 12.99
CA SER A 277 12.47 -21.06 11.75
C SER A 277 13.85 -20.41 11.79
N THR A 278 14.63 -20.56 10.74
CA THR A 278 15.96 -19.94 10.59
C THR A 278 16.05 -19.13 9.32
N ALA A 279 16.81 -18.04 9.38
CA ALA A 279 17.09 -17.18 8.24
C ALA A 279 18.61 -17.02 8.08
N ARG A 280 19.12 -17.20 6.87
CA ARG A 280 20.53 -16.92 6.55
C ARG A 280 20.63 -15.73 5.60
N TYR A 281 21.48 -14.79 5.97
CA TYR A 281 21.78 -13.60 5.20
C TYR A 281 23.17 -13.68 4.60
N ASP A 282 23.36 -13.09 3.43
CA ASP A 282 24.67 -12.93 2.81
C ASP A 282 25.52 -11.96 3.63
N THR A 283 26.81 -12.25 3.72
CA THR A 283 27.75 -11.46 4.53
C THR A 283 28.25 -10.21 3.83
N GLU A 284 28.20 -10.16 2.49
CA GLU A 284 28.71 -9.05 1.69
C GLU A 284 27.65 -7.96 1.51
N ASP A 285 26.42 -8.36 1.15
CA ASP A 285 25.33 -7.42 0.83
C ASP A 285 24.14 -7.48 1.80
N GLY A 286 24.14 -8.42 2.75
CA GLY A 286 23.08 -8.54 3.75
C GLY A 286 21.74 -9.09 3.25
N ARG A 287 21.66 -9.59 2.01
CA ARG A 287 20.42 -10.12 1.43
C ARG A 287 20.07 -11.49 2.00
N LEU A 288 18.78 -11.79 2.05
CA LEU A 288 18.26 -13.07 2.57
C LEU A 288 18.54 -14.20 1.58
N LYS A 289 19.45 -15.13 1.89
CA LYS A 289 19.75 -16.28 1.02
C LYS A 289 18.81 -17.45 1.26
N GLU A 290 18.29 -17.58 2.47
CA GLU A 290 17.52 -18.74 2.88
C GLU A 290 16.54 -18.47 4.01
N LEU A 291 15.36 -19.09 3.90
CA LEU A 291 14.42 -19.28 4.99
C LEU A 291 14.09 -20.76 5.14
N ASN A 292 14.32 -21.30 6.33
CA ASN A 292 14.07 -22.70 6.62
C ASN A 292 13.18 -22.83 7.85
N ALA A 293 12.22 -23.76 7.83
CA ALA A 293 11.40 -24.11 8.97
C ALA A 293 11.40 -25.63 9.20
N THR A 294 11.72 -26.04 10.42
CA THR A 294 11.84 -27.45 10.80
C THR A 294 11.03 -27.76 12.04
N ARG A 295 10.43 -28.94 12.08
CA ARG A 295 9.84 -29.49 13.31
C ARG A 295 10.96 -29.96 14.24
N SER A 296 10.63 -30.07 15.53
CA SER A 296 11.54 -30.64 16.55
C SER A 296 12.03 -32.06 16.25
N ASN A 297 11.30 -32.84 15.45
CA ASN A 297 11.69 -34.17 14.99
C ASN A 297 12.64 -34.17 13.76
N GLY A 298 13.06 -32.99 13.28
CA GLY A 298 13.95 -32.83 12.12
C GLY A 298 13.23 -32.78 10.77
N GLN A 299 11.90 -32.92 10.71
CA GLN A 299 11.17 -32.79 9.46
C GLN A 299 11.20 -31.34 8.96
N VAL A 300 11.71 -31.14 7.75
CA VAL A 300 11.68 -29.84 7.07
C VAL A 300 10.27 -29.58 6.54
N LEU A 301 9.71 -28.41 6.88
CA LEU A 301 8.39 -27.95 6.44
C LEU A 301 8.47 -26.94 5.31
N GLN A 302 9.54 -26.14 5.30
CA GLN A 302 9.83 -25.11 4.30
C GLN A 302 11.35 -24.95 4.19
N ASP A 303 11.89 -24.81 2.97
CA ASP A 303 13.29 -24.49 2.72
C ASP A 303 13.44 -23.60 1.48
N LEU A 304 13.14 -22.31 1.62
CA LEU A 304 13.22 -21.31 0.57
C LEU A 304 14.66 -20.87 0.33
N ARG A 305 15.11 -20.91 -0.92
CA ARG A 305 16.45 -20.48 -1.39
C ARG A 305 16.31 -19.35 -2.39
N TYR A 306 17.01 -18.26 -2.16
CA TYR A 306 16.95 -17.06 -2.98
C TYR A 306 18.20 -16.89 -3.84
N GLY A 307 17.99 -16.57 -5.11
CA GLY A 307 19.03 -16.11 -6.03
C GLY A 307 18.75 -14.68 -6.45
N TYR A 308 19.80 -13.86 -6.49
CA TYR A 308 19.74 -12.45 -6.83
C TYR A 308 20.63 -12.14 -8.04
N ASP A 309 20.26 -11.11 -8.80
CA ASP A 309 21.20 -10.42 -9.67
C ASP A 309 22.07 -9.42 -8.86
N PRO A 310 23.08 -8.75 -9.46
CA PRO A 310 23.96 -7.85 -8.72
C PRO A 310 23.23 -6.67 -8.04
N VAL A 311 22.18 -6.12 -8.65
CA VAL A 311 21.41 -5.00 -8.08
C VAL A 311 20.41 -5.46 -7.02
N GLY A 312 20.14 -6.76 -6.99
CA GLY A 312 19.38 -7.44 -5.94
C GLY A 312 17.94 -7.75 -6.30
N ASN A 313 17.60 -7.78 -7.60
CA ASN A 313 16.33 -8.34 -8.03
C ASN A 313 16.34 -9.85 -7.78
N VAL A 314 15.22 -10.40 -7.32
CA VAL A 314 15.08 -11.84 -7.07
C VAL A 314 14.92 -12.54 -8.41
N ILE A 315 15.94 -13.29 -8.84
CA ILE A 315 15.91 -14.03 -10.13
C ILE A 315 15.53 -15.50 -9.96
N ARG A 316 15.56 -16.01 -8.72
CA ARG A 316 15.20 -17.41 -8.42
C ARG A 316 14.70 -17.57 -6.99
N VAL A 317 13.62 -18.33 -6.83
CA VAL A 317 13.17 -18.85 -5.52
C VAL A 317 12.96 -20.36 -5.65
N GLU A 318 13.52 -21.13 -4.73
CA GLU A 318 13.37 -22.59 -4.69
C GLU A 318 12.93 -23.05 -3.30
N ASP A 319 11.86 -23.85 -3.19
CA ASP A 319 11.48 -24.52 -1.94
C ASP A 319 11.95 -25.98 -1.96
N ARG A 320 13.09 -26.26 -1.31
CA ARG A 320 13.68 -27.61 -1.28
C ARG A 320 12.95 -28.58 -0.35
N ALA A 321 12.00 -28.10 0.45
CA ALA A 321 11.14 -28.97 1.25
C ALA A 321 10.11 -29.72 0.40
N GLN A 322 9.89 -29.29 -0.85
CA GLN A 322 8.86 -29.82 -1.73
C GLN A 322 9.45 -30.84 -2.71
N PRO A 323 8.79 -31.98 -2.93
CA PRO A 323 9.28 -32.99 -3.84
C PRO A 323 9.12 -32.54 -5.31
N THR A 324 10.05 -32.98 -6.16
CA THR A 324 9.86 -32.94 -7.61
C THR A 324 8.72 -33.89 -8.00
N VAL A 325 7.80 -33.42 -8.83
CA VAL A 325 6.70 -34.21 -9.39
C VAL A 325 6.97 -34.47 -10.87
N PHE A 326 6.78 -35.71 -11.32
CA PHE A 326 6.87 -36.07 -12.73
C PHE A 326 5.48 -36.40 -13.27
N LYS A 327 5.01 -35.64 -14.26
CA LYS A 327 3.67 -35.81 -14.84
C LYS A 327 3.65 -35.37 -16.30
N GLY A 328 3.00 -36.17 -17.16
CA GLY A 328 2.77 -35.78 -18.56
C GLY A 328 4.06 -35.45 -19.32
N ASN A 329 5.13 -36.21 -19.06
CA ASN A 329 6.49 -35.96 -19.57
C ASN A 329 7.10 -34.61 -19.15
N GLN A 330 6.56 -33.97 -18.11
CA GLN A 330 7.12 -32.78 -17.48
C GLN A 330 7.73 -33.12 -16.13
N ARG A 331 8.87 -32.47 -15.83
CA ARG A 331 9.47 -32.38 -14.50
C ARG A 331 8.99 -31.07 -13.86
N ILE A 332 8.30 -31.18 -12.73
CA ILE A 332 7.74 -30.06 -11.98
C ILE A 332 8.53 -29.92 -10.69
N ASP A 333 9.45 -28.97 -10.68
CA ASP A 333 10.24 -28.62 -9.51
C ASP A 333 9.57 -27.46 -8.75
N SER A 334 9.89 -27.31 -7.46
CA SER A 334 9.44 -26.17 -6.67
C SER A 334 10.36 -24.96 -6.85
N VAL A 335 10.63 -24.60 -8.11
CA VAL A 335 11.51 -23.52 -8.51
C VAL A 335 10.72 -22.51 -9.31
N SER A 336 10.83 -21.24 -8.92
CA SER A 336 10.37 -20.09 -9.70
C SER A 336 11.59 -19.32 -10.19
N THR A 337 11.58 -18.90 -11.45
CA THR A 337 12.61 -18.03 -12.04
C THR A 337 11.99 -16.75 -12.54
N TYR A 338 12.76 -15.67 -12.50
CA TYR A 338 12.30 -14.33 -12.86
C TYR A 338 13.34 -13.65 -13.74
N HIS A 339 12.87 -12.97 -14.78
CA HIS A 339 13.69 -12.18 -15.69
C HIS A 339 13.14 -10.76 -15.74
N TYR A 340 14.07 -9.80 -15.79
CA TYR A 340 13.78 -8.38 -15.74
C TYR A 340 14.34 -7.68 -16.97
N ASP A 341 13.72 -6.58 -17.37
CA ASP A 341 14.32 -5.64 -18.32
C ASP A 341 15.35 -4.73 -17.63
N THR A 342 15.98 -3.83 -18.39
CA THR A 342 16.99 -2.92 -17.84
C THR A 342 16.44 -1.81 -16.93
N LEU A 343 15.12 -1.69 -16.81
CA LEU A 343 14.45 -0.84 -15.83
C LEU A 343 14.01 -1.62 -14.58
N TYR A 344 14.39 -2.90 -14.50
CA TYR A 344 14.04 -3.84 -13.44
C TYR A 344 12.54 -4.16 -13.38
N GLN A 345 11.83 -4.06 -14.50
CA GLN A 345 10.45 -4.51 -14.61
C GLN A 345 10.42 -6.01 -14.94
N LEU A 346 9.56 -6.78 -14.25
CA LEU A 346 9.45 -8.22 -14.46
C LEU A 346 8.90 -8.52 -15.86
N ILE A 347 9.69 -9.12 -16.74
CA ILE A 347 9.29 -9.43 -18.14
C ILE A 347 8.97 -10.91 -18.35
N GLU A 348 9.49 -11.80 -17.50
CA GLU A 348 9.15 -13.23 -17.54
C GLU A 348 9.21 -13.84 -16.14
N ALA A 349 8.27 -14.73 -15.83
CA ALA A 349 8.25 -15.53 -14.62
C ALA A 349 7.85 -16.96 -14.91
N THR A 350 8.54 -17.93 -14.29
CA THR A 350 8.16 -19.35 -14.33
C THR A 350 7.82 -19.84 -12.92
N GLY A 351 7.07 -20.94 -12.86
CA GLY A 351 6.80 -21.61 -11.59
C GLY A 351 5.83 -22.76 -11.78
N ARG A 352 5.12 -23.10 -10.69
CA ARG A 352 4.10 -24.15 -10.67
C ARG A 352 2.73 -23.63 -10.30
N GLU A 353 1.72 -24.28 -10.85
CA GLU A 353 0.31 -23.94 -10.68
C GLU A 353 -0.55 -25.20 -10.56
N SER A 354 -1.79 -25.02 -10.13
CA SER A 354 -2.85 -26.02 -10.27
C SER A 354 -3.22 -26.17 -11.75
N ALA A 355 -3.43 -27.41 -12.20
CA ALA A 355 -3.85 -27.73 -13.56
C ALA A 355 -5.25 -27.17 -13.92
N VAL A 356 -6.05 -26.84 -12.91
CA VAL A 356 -7.25 -26.02 -13.04
C VAL A 356 -6.87 -24.62 -12.58
N VAL A 357 -6.84 -23.68 -13.53
CA VAL A 357 -6.48 -22.28 -13.30
C VAL A 357 -7.73 -21.43 -13.39
N ASN A 358 -7.98 -20.60 -12.38
CA ASN A 358 -8.99 -19.55 -12.48
C ASN A 358 -8.29 -18.24 -12.91
N TYR A 359 -8.80 -17.62 -13.98
CA TYR A 359 -8.38 -16.31 -14.43
C TYR A 359 -9.39 -15.25 -13.97
N GLY A 360 -8.92 -14.18 -13.31
CA GLY A 360 -9.77 -13.07 -12.85
C GLY A 360 -9.95 -13.00 -11.32
N PRO A 361 -11.05 -12.41 -10.83
CA PRO A 361 -11.33 -12.23 -9.40
C PRO A 361 -11.69 -13.55 -8.70
N VAL A 362 -12.15 -14.54 -9.46
CA VAL A 362 -12.57 -15.84 -8.94
C VAL A 362 -11.38 -16.55 -8.31
N PHE A 363 -11.53 -16.92 -7.03
CA PHE A 363 -10.50 -17.64 -6.30
C PHE A 363 -10.40 -19.09 -6.77
N PRO A 364 -9.20 -19.69 -6.92
CA PRO A 364 -9.09 -21.12 -7.19
C PRO A 364 -9.73 -21.94 -6.07
N GLY A 365 -10.35 -23.06 -6.44
CA GLY A 365 -10.92 -23.99 -5.47
C GLY A 365 -9.83 -24.65 -4.61
N PHE A 366 -10.13 -24.84 -3.32
CA PHE A 366 -9.24 -25.53 -2.39
C PHE A 366 -9.16 -27.03 -2.68
N GLN A 367 -7.93 -27.56 -2.74
CA GLN A 367 -7.73 -29.01 -2.89
C GLN A 367 -7.60 -29.69 -1.53
N SER A 368 -8.52 -30.62 -1.25
CA SER A 368 -8.56 -31.42 -0.02
C SER A 368 -8.83 -32.90 -0.34
N PRO A 369 -7.90 -33.83 -0.07
CA PRO A 369 -6.52 -33.58 0.36
C PRO A 369 -5.69 -32.90 -0.75
N ALA A 370 -4.51 -32.40 -0.39
CA ALA A 370 -3.55 -31.92 -1.37
C ALA A 370 -3.14 -33.05 -2.34
N ASP A 371 -3.27 -32.77 -3.64
CA ASP A 371 -2.97 -33.72 -4.71
C ASP A 371 -1.85 -33.16 -5.61
N PRO A 372 -0.58 -33.55 -5.38
CA PRO A 372 0.55 -33.10 -6.19
C PRO A 372 0.43 -33.46 -7.68
N THR A 373 -0.39 -34.47 -8.02
CA THR A 373 -0.63 -34.83 -9.42
C THR A 373 -1.46 -33.77 -10.16
N ARG A 374 -2.03 -32.78 -9.45
CA ARG A 374 -2.72 -31.65 -10.07
C ARG A 374 -1.80 -30.48 -10.37
N LEU A 375 -0.50 -30.58 -10.14
CA LEU A 375 0.44 -29.51 -10.48
C LEU A 375 0.83 -29.56 -11.97
N ALA A 376 1.17 -28.39 -12.51
CA ALA A 376 1.77 -28.18 -13.82
C ALA A 376 2.77 -27.01 -13.76
N ASN A 377 3.69 -26.94 -14.71
CA ASN A 377 4.57 -25.77 -14.87
C ASN A 377 3.83 -24.67 -15.62
N TYR A 378 4.15 -23.40 -15.30
CA TYR A 378 3.72 -22.25 -16.07
C TYR A 378 4.87 -21.32 -16.44
N THR A 379 4.62 -20.48 -17.44
CA THR A 379 5.42 -19.32 -17.81
C THR A 379 4.49 -18.14 -18.05
N GLN A 380 4.77 -16.99 -17.43
CA GLN A 380 4.11 -15.72 -17.67
C GLN A 380 5.11 -14.74 -18.28
N THR A 381 4.77 -14.12 -19.40
CA THR A 381 5.55 -13.03 -20.00
C THR A 381 4.74 -11.73 -19.97
N TYR A 382 5.40 -10.62 -19.64
CA TYR A 382 4.79 -9.31 -19.44
C TYR A 382 5.35 -8.31 -20.44
N ARG A 383 4.49 -7.46 -20.98
CA ARG A 383 4.87 -6.34 -21.85
C ARG A 383 4.29 -5.04 -21.29
N TYR A 384 5.14 -4.03 -21.20
CA TYR A 384 4.81 -2.71 -20.66
C TYR A 384 4.96 -1.63 -21.73
N ASP A 385 4.17 -0.56 -21.61
CA ASP A 385 4.43 0.67 -22.35
C ASP A 385 5.56 1.50 -21.71
N ALA A 386 5.93 2.62 -22.33
CA ALA A 386 6.96 3.51 -21.82
C ALA A 386 6.62 4.23 -20.49
N GLY A 387 5.34 4.25 -20.09
CA GLY A 387 4.85 4.76 -18.81
C GLY A 387 4.75 3.68 -17.72
N GLY A 388 5.13 2.43 -18.02
CA GLY A 388 5.08 1.29 -17.11
C GLY A 388 3.72 0.60 -17.03
N ASN A 389 2.75 0.94 -17.88
CA ASN A 389 1.45 0.26 -17.90
C ASN A 389 1.57 -1.12 -18.56
N LEU A 390 1.09 -2.16 -17.90
CA LEU A 390 0.95 -3.49 -18.50
C LEU A 390 0.03 -3.41 -19.74
N GLN A 391 0.58 -3.75 -20.90
CA GLN A 391 -0.13 -3.87 -22.17
C GLN A 391 -0.58 -5.32 -22.41
N GLN A 392 0.28 -6.30 -22.10
CA GLN A 392 -0.01 -7.71 -22.36
C GLN A 392 0.61 -8.61 -21.30
N LEU A 393 -0.20 -9.55 -20.81
CA LEU A 393 0.23 -10.75 -20.11
C LEU A 393 -0.04 -11.94 -21.02
N THR A 394 0.97 -12.77 -21.27
CA THR A 394 0.80 -14.08 -21.89
C THR A 394 1.16 -15.14 -20.88
N HIS A 395 0.24 -16.05 -20.63
CA HIS A 395 0.39 -17.17 -19.72
C HIS A 395 0.36 -18.48 -20.52
N THR A 396 1.42 -19.27 -20.37
CA THR A 396 1.54 -20.60 -20.95
C THR A 396 1.71 -21.60 -19.83
N GLY A 397 0.74 -22.49 -19.66
CA GLY A 397 0.68 -23.45 -18.56
C GLY A 397 -0.30 -24.57 -18.88
N ALA A 398 -0.93 -25.14 -17.85
CA ALA A 398 -1.99 -26.13 -18.03
C ALA A 398 -3.17 -25.56 -18.85
N GLN A 399 -3.48 -24.28 -18.64
CA GLN A 399 -4.50 -23.55 -19.38
C GLN A 399 -3.90 -22.23 -19.87
N SER A 400 -3.42 -22.26 -21.12
CA SER A 400 -2.82 -21.08 -21.74
C SER A 400 -3.88 -19.99 -21.97
N HIS A 401 -3.55 -18.77 -21.60
CA HIS A 401 -4.40 -17.61 -21.80
C HIS A 401 -3.55 -16.35 -21.98
N SER A 402 -4.15 -15.29 -22.50
CA SER A 402 -3.52 -13.99 -22.55
C SER A 402 -4.51 -12.93 -22.10
N ARG A 403 -3.99 -11.84 -21.55
CA ARG A 403 -4.78 -10.66 -21.22
C ARG A 403 -4.09 -9.45 -21.80
N THR A 404 -4.86 -8.64 -22.51
CA THR A 404 -4.44 -7.36 -23.06
C THR A 404 -5.14 -6.25 -22.31
N LEU A 405 -4.44 -5.15 -22.05
CA LEU A 405 -5.01 -3.94 -21.48
C LEU A 405 -4.66 -2.76 -22.39
N VAL A 406 -5.63 -1.87 -22.57
CA VAL A 406 -5.50 -0.65 -23.35
C VAL A 406 -5.42 0.52 -22.38
N THR A 407 -4.39 1.34 -22.54
CA THR A 407 -4.15 2.53 -21.74
C THR A 407 -4.65 3.75 -22.51
N ALA A 408 -5.31 4.68 -21.80
CA ALA A 408 -5.78 5.93 -22.35
C ALA A 408 -4.62 6.74 -22.96
N ARG A 409 -4.91 7.49 -24.02
CA ARG A 409 -3.89 8.26 -24.73
C ARG A 409 -3.18 9.29 -23.85
N TYR A 410 -3.90 9.92 -22.91
CA TYR A 410 -3.39 11.06 -22.13
C TYR A 410 -3.32 10.82 -20.61
N SER A 411 -3.53 9.58 -20.16
CA SER A 411 -3.42 9.20 -18.75
C SER A 411 -2.99 7.74 -18.63
N ASN A 412 -2.66 7.28 -17.43
CA ASN A 412 -2.29 5.90 -17.13
C ASN A 412 -3.50 5.01 -16.80
N ARG A 413 -4.72 5.56 -16.91
CA ARG A 413 -5.97 4.80 -16.80
C ARG A 413 -6.03 3.75 -17.89
N SER A 414 -6.39 2.52 -17.52
CA SER A 414 -6.27 1.38 -18.42
C SER A 414 -7.37 0.36 -18.17
N LEU A 415 -7.97 -0.17 -19.24
CA LEU A 415 -9.01 -1.20 -19.18
C LEU A 415 -8.58 -2.49 -19.90
N PRO A 416 -9.03 -3.67 -19.43
CA PRO A 416 -8.78 -4.92 -20.13
C PRO A 416 -9.62 -5.03 -21.41
N VAL A 417 -9.06 -5.74 -22.41
CA VAL A 417 -9.83 -6.26 -23.55
C VAL A 417 -10.67 -7.43 -23.05
N ILE A 418 -12.00 -7.36 -23.20
CA ILE A 418 -12.95 -8.38 -22.73
C ILE A 418 -13.79 -8.84 -23.92
N ASN A 419 -13.95 -10.16 -24.11
CA ASN A 419 -14.74 -10.73 -25.21
C ASN A 419 -14.35 -10.15 -26.59
N ASP A 420 -13.04 -10.00 -26.82
CA ASP A 420 -12.44 -9.40 -28.02
C ASP A 420 -12.85 -7.92 -28.28
N HIS A 421 -13.52 -7.28 -27.33
CA HIS A 421 -13.83 -5.85 -27.38
C HIS A 421 -12.65 -5.02 -26.89
N ILE A 422 -12.07 -4.23 -27.79
CA ILE A 422 -10.99 -3.30 -27.49
C ILE A 422 -11.62 -1.99 -27.02
N PRO A 423 -11.43 -1.58 -25.75
CA PRO A 423 -12.04 -0.37 -25.24
C PRO A 423 -11.46 0.88 -25.93
N ASN A 424 -12.34 1.79 -26.33
CA ASN A 424 -11.96 3.08 -26.89
C ASN A 424 -11.76 4.16 -25.81
N GLU A 425 -11.25 5.33 -26.18
CA GLU A 425 -10.97 6.43 -25.24
C GLU A 425 -12.19 6.87 -24.42
N ALA A 426 -13.39 6.88 -25.01
CA ALA A 426 -14.60 7.29 -24.30
C ALA A 426 -15.01 6.23 -23.27
N GLU A 427 -14.84 4.94 -23.58
CA GLU A 427 -15.09 3.84 -22.65
C GLU A 427 -14.09 3.84 -21.50
N ILE A 428 -12.80 4.08 -21.78
CA ILE A 428 -11.78 4.23 -20.73
C ILE A 428 -12.10 5.45 -19.87
N ALA A 429 -12.43 6.59 -20.45
CA ALA A 429 -12.80 7.78 -19.68
C ALA A 429 -14.04 7.54 -18.79
N ALA A 430 -15.07 6.86 -19.31
CA ALA A 430 -16.30 6.57 -18.58
C ALA A 430 -16.13 5.54 -17.45
N ALA A 431 -15.10 4.71 -17.52
CA ALA A 431 -14.85 3.69 -16.49
C ALA A 431 -14.19 4.25 -15.22
N PHE A 432 -13.80 5.52 -15.19
CA PHE A 432 -13.19 6.16 -14.03
C PHE A 432 -13.90 7.46 -13.68
N ASP A 433 -13.97 7.80 -12.40
CA ASP A 433 -14.45 9.12 -11.99
C ASP A 433 -13.43 10.24 -12.26
N ALA A 434 -13.83 11.48 -11.94
CA ALA A 434 -12.99 12.65 -12.13
C ALA A 434 -11.70 12.62 -11.31
N ASN A 435 -11.67 11.88 -10.20
CA ASN A 435 -10.47 11.67 -9.38
C ASN A 435 -9.70 10.40 -9.76
N GLY A 436 -10.10 9.69 -10.82
CA GLY A 436 -9.39 8.52 -11.32
C GLY A 436 -9.69 7.22 -10.61
N ASN A 437 -10.76 7.14 -9.82
CA ASN A 437 -11.17 5.87 -9.22
C ASN A 437 -11.96 5.02 -10.22
N LEU A 438 -11.66 3.71 -10.31
CA LEU A 438 -12.37 2.79 -11.20
C LEU A 438 -13.84 2.60 -10.74
N LEU A 439 -14.79 2.70 -11.66
CA LEU A 439 -16.24 2.67 -11.36
C LEU A 439 -16.90 1.30 -11.53
N ALA A 440 -16.25 0.38 -12.23
CA ALA A 440 -16.72 -1.00 -12.36
C ALA A 440 -15.53 -1.97 -12.31
N LEU A 441 -15.60 -2.94 -11.41
CA LEU A 441 -14.57 -3.97 -11.28
C LEU A 441 -14.56 -4.92 -12.48
N GLN A 442 -15.78 -5.26 -12.90
CA GLN A 442 -16.13 -6.06 -14.08
C GLN A 442 -17.51 -5.61 -14.58
N ALA A 443 -17.92 -6.08 -15.75
CA ALA A 443 -19.27 -5.85 -16.25
C ALA A 443 -20.31 -6.32 -15.21
N GLY A 444 -21.18 -5.40 -14.77
CA GLY A 444 -22.20 -5.67 -13.75
C GLY A 444 -21.70 -5.69 -12.30
N GLN A 445 -20.45 -5.27 -12.05
CA GLN A 445 -19.88 -5.17 -10.70
C GLN A 445 -19.42 -3.74 -10.38
N ASP A 446 -20.36 -2.91 -9.99
CA ASP A 446 -20.12 -1.49 -9.73
C ASP A 446 -19.28 -1.26 -8.46
N LEU A 447 -18.46 -0.21 -8.53
CA LEU A 447 -17.62 0.29 -7.44
C LEU A 447 -18.09 1.70 -7.07
N SER A 448 -18.45 1.90 -5.81
CA SER A 448 -18.76 3.21 -5.26
C SER A 448 -17.64 3.68 -4.34
N TRP A 449 -17.32 4.96 -4.42
CA TRP A 449 -16.24 5.61 -3.69
C TRP A 449 -16.81 6.68 -2.77
N ASP A 450 -16.28 6.77 -1.56
CA ASP A 450 -16.64 7.87 -0.67
C ASP A 450 -15.96 9.17 -1.10
N ARG A 451 -16.28 10.25 -0.40
CA ARG A 451 -15.75 11.60 -0.63
C ARG A 451 -14.25 11.73 -0.39
N ARG A 452 -13.63 10.78 0.33
CA ARG A 452 -12.20 10.70 0.60
C ARG A 452 -11.42 9.88 -0.44
N ASN A 453 -12.09 9.43 -1.50
CA ASN A 453 -11.54 8.52 -2.53
C ASN A 453 -11.17 7.14 -1.96
N GLN A 454 -11.93 6.65 -0.98
CA GLN A 454 -11.80 5.29 -0.45
C GLN A 454 -12.95 4.44 -1.01
N LEU A 455 -12.68 3.16 -1.25
CA LEU A 455 -13.68 2.25 -1.81
C LEU A 455 -14.78 2.05 -0.77
N GLN A 456 -15.99 2.52 -1.03
CA GLN A 456 -17.10 2.45 -0.08
C GLN A 456 -17.92 1.18 -0.26
N GLN A 457 -18.14 0.75 -1.51
CA GLN A 457 -19.00 -0.39 -1.82
C GLN A 457 -18.60 -1.08 -3.12
N VAL A 458 -18.67 -2.41 -3.14
CA VAL A 458 -18.72 -3.23 -4.35
C VAL A 458 -20.09 -3.90 -4.44
N ARG A 459 -20.65 -4.02 -5.64
CA ARG A 459 -21.89 -4.77 -5.91
C ARG A 459 -21.62 -6.02 -6.75
N PRO A 460 -21.33 -7.19 -6.14
CA PRO A 460 -20.94 -8.37 -6.91
C PRO A 460 -22.05 -8.94 -7.80
N VAL A 461 -23.32 -8.75 -7.42
CA VAL A 461 -24.51 -9.20 -8.15
C VAL A 461 -25.56 -8.09 -8.12
N VAL A 462 -25.86 -7.52 -9.27
CA VAL A 462 -26.91 -6.50 -9.47
C VAL A 462 -28.20 -7.17 -9.96
N ARG A 463 -29.36 -6.77 -9.43
CA ARG A 463 -30.68 -7.33 -9.78
C ARG A 463 -31.67 -6.21 -10.10
N ASP A 464 -32.47 -6.39 -11.15
CA ASP A 464 -33.41 -5.37 -11.61
C ASP A 464 -34.60 -5.17 -10.62
N ASP A 465 -35.16 -6.27 -10.13
CA ASP A 465 -36.38 -6.28 -9.30
C ASP A 465 -36.13 -6.81 -7.87
N ALA A 466 -34.88 -6.82 -7.40
CA ALA A 466 -34.52 -7.29 -6.07
C ALA A 466 -33.31 -6.54 -5.52
N ALA A 467 -33.05 -6.65 -4.22
CA ALA A 467 -31.86 -6.07 -3.64
C ALA A 467 -30.58 -6.70 -4.21
N ASP A 468 -29.55 -5.88 -4.40
CA ASP A 468 -28.23 -6.34 -4.83
C ASP A 468 -27.51 -7.11 -3.73
N ASP A 469 -26.56 -7.95 -4.12
CA ASP A 469 -25.50 -8.37 -3.20
C ASP A 469 -24.50 -7.21 -3.09
N SER A 470 -23.92 -7.02 -1.90
CA SER A 470 -22.95 -5.93 -1.68
C SER A 470 -21.87 -6.30 -0.69
N GLU A 471 -20.71 -5.66 -0.84
CA GLU A 471 -19.68 -5.60 0.19
C GLU A 471 -19.35 -4.12 0.43
N ARG A 472 -19.53 -3.66 1.67
CA ARG A 472 -19.33 -2.26 2.09
C ARG A 472 -18.16 -2.18 3.05
N TYR A 473 -17.44 -1.07 2.99
CA TYR A 473 -16.27 -0.82 3.81
C TYR A 473 -16.40 0.52 4.53
N ILE A 474 -15.99 0.55 5.79
CA ILE A 474 -16.04 1.74 6.64
C ILE A 474 -14.66 1.95 7.25
N TYR A 475 -14.19 3.18 7.18
CA TYR A 475 -12.84 3.60 7.53
C TYR A 475 -12.83 4.59 8.69
N ASP A 476 -11.73 4.63 9.42
CA ASP A 476 -11.47 5.71 10.38
C ASP A 476 -11.00 7.00 9.68
N ALA A 477 -10.76 8.05 10.47
CA ALA A 477 -10.28 9.32 9.96
C ALA A 477 -8.93 9.24 9.21
N SER A 478 -8.09 8.24 9.53
CA SER A 478 -6.80 8.01 8.88
C SER A 478 -6.91 7.20 7.58
N GLY A 479 -8.09 6.65 7.29
CA GLY A 479 -8.35 5.79 6.14
C GLY A 479 -8.07 4.31 6.37
N GLN A 480 -7.93 3.87 7.62
CA GLN A 480 -7.84 2.44 7.93
C GLN A 480 -9.23 1.83 8.02
N ARG A 481 -9.42 0.68 7.36
CA ARG A 481 -10.68 -0.05 7.36
C ARG A 481 -10.91 -0.67 8.71
N LEU A 482 -12.02 -0.29 9.36
CA LEU A 482 -12.40 -0.81 10.65
C LEU A 482 -13.65 -1.68 10.63
N ARG A 483 -14.43 -1.60 9.55
CA ARG A 483 -15.59 -2.49 9.37
C ARG A 483 -15.76 -2.88 7.91
N LYS A 484 -16.12 -4.15 7.69
CA LYS A 484 -16.51 -4.71 6.39
C LYS A 484 -17.84 -5.43 6.55
N VAL A 485 -18.82 -5.09 5.73
CA VAL A 485 -20.16 -5.68 5.77
C VAL A 485 -20.48 -6.27 4.41
N ARG A 486 -20.67 -7.58 4.35
CA ARG A 486 -21.11 -8.28 3.15
C ARG A 486 -22.57 -8.72 3.30
N THR A 487 -23.39 -8.29 2.36
CA THR A 487 -24.81 -8.64 2.27
C THR A 487 -25.04 -9.53 1.05
N THR A 488 -25.63 -10.71 1.24
CA THR A 488 -25.98 -11.64 0.16
C THR A 488 -27.46 -11.96 0.22
N GLN A 489 -28.17 -11.87 -0.91
CA GLN A 489 -29.59 -12.19 -1.00
C GLN A 489 -29.79 -13.67 -1.36
N ALA A 490 -30.42 -14.42 -0.47
CA ALA A 490 -30.76 -15.83 -0.67
C ALA A 490 -32.28 -16.03 -0.64
N LYS A 491 -32.92 -16.02 -1.83
CA LYS A 491 -34.38 -16.13 -1.99
C LYS A 491 -35.15 -15.09 -1.15
N ALA A 492 -35.64 -15.47 0.02
CA ALA A 492 -36.44 -14.63 0.93
C ALA A 492 -35.69 -14.17 2.19
N VAL A 493 -34.39 -14.52 2.32
CA VAL A 493 -33.56 -14.20 3.48
C VAL A 493 -32.34 -13.41 3.04
N THR A 494 -32.00 -12.37 3.80
CA THR A 494 -30.77 -11.61 3.64
C THR A 494 -29.73 -12.12 4.62
N HIS A 495 -28.58 -12.55 4.10
CA HIS A 495 -27.43 -12.95 4.91
C HIS A 495 -26.45 -11.79 5.02
N ILE A 496 -25.94 -11.57 6.24
CA ILE A 496 -25.01 -10.49 6.55
C ILE A 496 -23.80 -11.12 7.23
N ALA A 497 -22.62 -10.94 6.63
CA ALA A 497 -21.35 -11.19 7.28
C ALA A 497 -20.69 -9.85 7.62
N ASP A 498 -20.37 -9.62 8.91
CA ASP A 498 -19.77 -8.39 9.41
C ASP A 498 -18.40 -8.71 10.01
N VAL A 499 -17.39 -7.91 9.65
CA VAL A 499 -16.05 -7.99 10.21
C VAL A 499 -15.69 -6.64 10.80
N ARG A 500 -15.37 -6.62 12.10
CA ARG A 500 -14.83 -5.45 12.79
C ARG A 500 -13.36 -5.66 13.09
N TYR A 501 -12.52 -4.71 12.69
CA TYR A 501 -11.08 -4.74 12.90
C TYR A 501 -10.74 -3.85 14.11
N LEU A 502 -10.13 -4.45 15.12
CA LEU A 502 -9.76 -3.83 16.39
C LEU A 502 -8.29 -4.13 16.70
N PRO A 503 -7.65 -3.37 17.60
CA PRO A 503 -6.27 -3.67 17.98
C PRO A 503 -6.11 -5.10 18.54
N GLY A 504 -5.38 -5.94 17.82
CA GLY A 504 -5.13 -7.34 18.20
C GLY A 504 -6.30 -8.30 18.01
N LEU A 505 -7.41 -7.87 17.41
CA LEU A 505 -8.65 -8.64 17.34
C LEU A 505 -9.44 -8.34 16.07
N GLU A 506 -9.97 -9.38 15.43
CA GLU A 506 -11.08 -9.24 14.48
C GLU A 506 -12.33 -9.91 15.09
N VAL A 507 -13.46 -9.22 15.06
CA VAL A 507 -14.76 -9.81 15.43
C VAL A 507 -15.54 -10.05 14.15
N ARG A 508 -15.83 -11.31 13.85
CA ARG A 508 -16.48 -11.77 12.64
C ARG A 508 -17.83 -12.38 13.00
N THR A 509 -18.91 -11.85 12.45
CA THR A 509 -20.26 -12.44 12.60
C THR A 509 -20.81 -12.83 11.24
N ASP A 510 -21.61 -13.91 11.21
CA ASP A 510 -22.30 -14.35 10.00
C ASP A 510 -23.74 -14.79 10.35
N SER A 511 -24.72 -14.06 9.83
CA SER A 511 -26.14 -14.36 10.12
C SER A 511 -26.66 -15.62 9.43
N ALA A 512 -25.97 -16.14 8.41
CA ALA A 512 -26.33 -17.40 7.75
C ALA A 512 -25.99 -18.61 8.61
N THR A 513 -24.84 -18.59 9.27
CA THR A 513 -24.34 -19.69 10.11
C THR A 513 -24.63 -19.48 11.59
N GLY A 514 -24.92 -18.24 12.02
CA GLY A 514 -25.01 -17.87 13.43
C GLY A 514 -23.63 -17.77 14.12
N GLU A 515 -22.55 -17.73 13.33
CA GLU A 515 -21.19 -17.61 13.84
C GLU A 515 -20.94 -16.25 14.47
N THR A 516 -20.30 -16.28 15.64
CA THR A 516 -19.56 -15.15 16.21
C THR A 516 -18.16 -15.65 16.50
N LEU A 517 -17.21 -15.26 15.65
CA LEU A 517 -15.82 -15.67 15.67
C LEU A 517 -14.93 -14.49 16.06
N HIS A 518 -14.20 -14.65 17.15
CA HIS A 518 -13.09 -13.77 17.54
C HIS A 518 -11.81 -14.33 16.94
N VAL A 519 -11.15 -13.56 16.08
CA VAL A 519 -9.82 -13.88 15.56
C VAL A 519 -8.81 -13.03 16.30
N VAL A 520 -8.12 -13.62 17.27
CA VAL A 520 -7.04 -12.94 17.97
C VAL A 520 -5.82 -12.89 17.05
N VAL A 521 -5.32 -11.70 16.78
CA VAL A 521 -4.21 -11.45 15.85
C VAL A 521 -2.95 -11.09 16.64
N ALA A 522 -1.92 -11.91 16.52
CA ALA A 522 -0.64 -11.70 17.18
C ALA A 522 0.53 -11.92 16.22
N GLN A 523 1.64 -11.23 16.50
CA GLN A 523 2.91 -11.47 15.82
C GLN A 523 3.83 -12.29 16.73
N ALA A 524 4.42 -13.35 16.20
CA ALA A 524 5.34 -14.23 16.91
C ALA A 524 6.67 -14.28 16.14
N GLY A 525 7.50 -13.24 16.32
CA GLY A 525 8.73 -13.08 15.54
C GLY A 525 8.43 -12.81 14.07
N ARG A 526 8.90 -13.68 13.16
CA ARG A 526 8.62 -13.65 11.71
C ARG A 526 7.27 -14.27 11.35
N ASN A 527 6.68 -15.07 12.23
CA ASN A 527 5.42 -15.75 11.99
C ASN A 527 4.23 -14.87 12.40
N ASN A 528 3.19 -14.86 11.56
CA ASN A 528 1.90 -14.32 11.96
C ASN A 528 1.11 -15.45 12.65
N VAL A 529 0.52 -15.16 13.81
CA VAL A 529 -0.28 -16.12 14.58
C VAL A 529 -1.70 -15.60 14.72
N ARG A 530 -2.65 -16.44 14.33
CA ARG A 530 -4.08 -16.19 14.50
C ARG A 530 -4.68 -17.28 15.38
N VAL A 531 -5.49 -16.89 16.36
CA VAL A 531 -6.26 -17.85 17.18
C VAL A 531 -7.74 -17.67 16.89
N LEU A 532 -8.39 -18.74 16.44
CA LEU A 532 -9.81 -18.75 16.10
C LEU A 532 -10.62 -19.19 17.32
N HIS A 533 -11.32 -18.23 17.94
CA HIS A 533 -12.19 -18.47 19.09
C HIS A 533 -13.65 -18.20 18.70
N TRP A 534 -14.48 -19.23 18.60
CA TRP A 534 -15.91 -19.09 18.38
C TRP A 534 -16.63 -18.88 19.72
N ALA A 535 -17.28 -17.73 19.85
CA ALA A 535 -18.25 -17.46 20.92
C ALA A 535 -19.61 -18.13 20.63
N SER A 536 -19.97 -18.27 19.34
CA SER A 536 -21.17 -19.00 18.90
C SER A 536 -20.98 -19.57 17.49
N GLY A 537 -21.82 -20.56 17.13
CA GLY A 537 -21.92 -21.06 15.75
C GLY A 537 -20.71 -21.84 15.23
N LYS A 538 -19.79 -22.28 16.10
CA LYS A 538 -18.59 -23.04 15.71
C LYS A 538 -18.96 -24.22 14.79
N PRO A 539 -18.30 -24.39 13.63
CA PRO A 539 -18.48 -25.58 12.81
C PRO A 539 -18.16 -26.86 13.60
N ASP A 540 -18.98 -27.90 13.43
CA ASP A 540 -18.81 -29.19 14.13
C ASP A 540 -17.47 -29.87 13.82
N ALA A 541 -16.96 -29.66 12.60
CA ALA A 541 -15.74 -30.27 12.11
C ALA A 541 -14.45 -29.64 12.65
N LEU A 542 -14.54 -28.53 13.40
CA LEU A 542 -13.38 -27.76 13.88
C LEU A 542 -13.34 -27.72 15.41
N GLU A 543 -12.14 -27.70 15.96
CA GLU A 543 -11.93 -27.42 17.38
C GLU A 543 -11.99 -25.92 17.65
N ASN A 544 -12.44 -25.54 18.86
CA ASN A 544 -12.37 -24.14 19.28
C ASN A 544 -10.93 -23.76 19.64
N ASP A 545 -10.66 -22.46 19.75
CA ASP A 545 -9.36 -21.90 20.16
C ASP A 545 -8.19 -22.38 19.28
N GLN A 546 -8.48 -22.66 18.00
CA GLN A 546 -7.49 -23.17 17.07
C GLN A 546 -6.41 -22.11 16.82
N THR A 547 -5.18 -22.42 17.21
CA THR A 547 -4.01 -21.58 16.90
C THR A 547 -3.44 -21.93 15.52
N ARG A 548 -3.22 -20.92 14.69
CA ARG A 548 -2.71 -21.02 13.33
C ARG A 548 -1.44 -20.20 13.19
N TYR A 549 -0.33 -20.89 12.92
CA TYR A 549 0.97 -20.29 12.64
C TYR A 549 1.18 -20.20 11.14
N THR A 550 1.35 -18.99 10.62
CA THR A 550 1.62 -18.75 9.20
C THR A 550 3.10 -18.51 8.98
N LEU A 551 3.72 -19.36 8.16
CA LEU A 551 5.08 -19.18 7.67
C LEU A 551 5.07 -18.35 6.39
N ASN A 552 5.82 -17.26 6.41
CA ASN A 552 5.84 -16.28 5.34
C ASN A 552 7.06 -16.44 4.43
N ASP A 553 6.92 -16.06 3.16
CA ASP A 553 8.07 -15.84 2.28
C ASP A 553 8.76 -14.49 2.57
N HIS A 554 9.68 -14.09 1.69
CA HIS A 554 10.43 -12.83 1.79
C HIS A 554 9.52 -11.60 1.66
N LEU A 555 8.41 -11.69 0.92
CA LEU A 555 7.42 -10.62 0.74
C LEU A 555 6.38 -10.55 1.87
N GLY A 556 6.42 -11.49 2.82
CA GLY A 556 5.39 -11.60 3.85
C GLY A 556 4.16 -12.40 3.40
N SER A 557 4.19 -13.06 2.24
CA SER A 557 3.09 -13.88 1.76
C SER A 557 2.99 -15.19 2.54
N GLY A 558 1.80 -15.54 3.01
CA GLY A 558 1.57 -16.73 3.82
C GLY A 558 1.59 -18.02 3.01
N THR A 559 2.75 -18.67 2.90
CA THR A 559 2.95 -19.87 2.07
C THR A 559 2.51 -21.18 2.72
N LEU A 560 2.56 -21.26 4.06
CA LEU A 560 2.21 -22.46 4.82
C LEU A 560 1.51 -22.08 6.14
N GLU A 561 0.39 -22.72 6.45
CA GLU A 561 -0.28 -22.62 7.75
C GLU A 561 -0.14 -23.93 8.53
N LEU A 562 0.22 -23.81 9.81
CA LEU A 562 0.40 -24.91 10.75
C LEU A 562 -0.50 -24.74 11.97
N ASP A 563 -0.99 -25.83 12.54
CA ASP A 563 -1.71 -25.80 13.81
C ASP A 563 -0.78 -25.76 15.04
N GLY A 564 -1.37 -25.79 16.23
CA GLY A 564 -0.66 -25.83 17.52
C GLY A 564 0.22 -27.06 17.72
N GLN A 565 0.02 -28.13 16.94
CA GLN A 565 0.82 -29.36 16.94
C GLN A 565 1.76 -29.43 15.72
N ALA A 566 1.99 -28.28 15.07
CA ALA A 566 2.79 -28.11 13.88
C ALA A 566 2.32 -28.95 12.67
N GLN A 567 1.07 -29.41 12.65
CA GLN A 567 0.48 -30.10 11.49
C GLN A 567 0.04 -29.11 10.43
N ARG A 568 0.27 -29.46 9.17
CA ARG A 568 -0.06 -28.61 8.03
C ARG A 568 -1.57 -28.49 7.88
N ILE A 569 -2.06 -27.26 7.99
CA ILE A 569 -3.45 -26.89 7.72
C ILE A 569 -3.61 -26.64 6.22
N SER A 570 -2.86 -25.68 5.69
CA SER A 570 -2.92 -25.25 4.29
C SER A 570 -1.55 -24.88 3.74
N GLN A 571 -1.42 -24.94 2.42
CA GLN A 571 -0.27 -24.48 1.66
C GLN A 571 -0.76 -23.68 0.46
N GLU A 572 -0.11 -22.57 0.18
CA GLU A 572 -0.50 -21.65 -0.90
C GLU A 572 0.74 -21.18 -1.68
N SER A 573 0.58 -21.01 -2.99
CA SER A 573 1.57 -20.42 -3.88
C SER A 573 0.91 -19.36 -4.75
N TYR A 574 1.70 -18.36 -5.14
CA TYR A 574 1.21 -17.18 -5.84
C TYR A 574 1.95 -17.02 -7.18
N TYR A 575 1.24 -16.52 -8.19
CA TYR A 575 1.85 -15.82 -9.31
C TYR A 575 2.55 -14.56 -8.80
N PRO A 576 3.54 -14.01 -9.53
CA PRO A 576 4.32 -12.87 -9.07
C PRO A 576 3.46 -11.70 -8.61
N PHE A 577 2.40 -11.36 -9.36
CA PHE A 577 1.50 -10.25 -9.05
C PHE A 577 0.36 -10.61 -8.07
N GLY A 578 0.48 -11.69 -7.29
CA GLY A 578 -0.39 -11.99 -6.15
C GLY A 578 -1.67 -12.79 -6.41
N GLY A 579 -1.91 -13.20 -7.66
CA GLY A 579 -2.94 -14.21 -7.95
C GLY A 579 -2.52 -15.57 -7.38
N THR A 580 -3.43 -16.33 -6.78
CA THR A 580 -3.11 -17.66 -6.23
C THR A 580 -2.91 -18.66 -7.37
N SER A 581 -1.72 -19.25 -7.48
CA SER A 581 -1.41 -20.28 -8.49
C SER A 581 -1.77 -21.68 -8.01
N TRP A 582 -1.71 -21.94 -6.71
CA TRP A 582 -2.08 -23.22 -6.09
C TRP A 582 -2.46 -23.04 -4.63
N TRP A 583 -3.49 -23.77 -4.17
CA TRP A 583 -3.95 -23.75 -2.78
C TRP A 583 -4.55 -25.10 -2.36
N ALA A 584 -3.99 -25.70 -1.32
CA ALA A 584 -4.35 -27.05 -0.89
C ALA A 584 -4.12 -27.28 0.60
N GLY A 585 -4.69 -28.34 1.16
CA GLY A 585 -4.49 -28.71 2.57
C GLY A 585 -5.36 -29.87 3.02
N ARG A 586 -5.63 -29.95 4.33
CA ARG A 586 -6.28 -31.12 4.95
C ARG A 586 -7.80 -31.04 5.02
N ASN A 587 -8.38 -29.84 5.08
CA ASN A 587 -9.81 -29.65 5.29
C ASN A 587 -10.29 -28.34 4.63
N ALA A 588 -11.32 -28.43 3.78
CA ALA A 588 -11.87 -27.28 3.05
C ALA A 588 -12.60 -26.26 3.95
N ILE A 589 -13.25 -26.71 5.03
CA ILE A 589 -13.90 -25.84 6.01
C ILE A 589 -12.82 -25.02 6.74
N GLU A 590 -11.76 -25.68 7.20
CA GLU A 590 -10.62 -25.05 7.88
C GLU A 590 -9.88 -24.03 6.99
N ALA A 591 -9.92 -24.24 5.67
CA ALA A 591 -9.29 -23.35 4.69
C ALA A 591 -10.04 -22.03 4.51
N ASN A 592 -11.37 -22.00 4.73
CA ASN A 592 -12.19 -20.79 4.57
C ASN A 592 -11.83 -19.68 5.58
N TYR A 593 -11.20 -20.04 6.69
CA TYR A 593 -10.77 -19.09 7.72
C TYR A 593 -9.39 -18.45 7.44
N LYS A 594 -8.73 -18.80 6.33
CA LYS A 594 -7.50 -18.10 5.87
C LYS A 594 -7.87 -16.83 5.11
N THR A 595 -7.66 -15.68 5.74
CA THR A 595 -8.03 -14.36 5.19
C THR A 595 -6.82 -13.58 4.68
N VAL A 596 -5.70 -13.64 5.40
CA VAL A 596 -4.41 -13.02 5.03
C VAL A 596 -3.59 -13.95 4.14
N ARG A 597 -3.13 -13.45 2.99
CA ARG A 597 -2.52 -14.25 1.92
C ARG A 597 -1.26 -13.59 1.35
N TYR A 598 -1.33 -13.04 0.14
CA TYR A 598 -0.21 -12.42 -0.55
C TYR A 598 0.25 -11.13 0.14
N SER A 599 1.57 -10.95 0.28
CA SER A 599 2.20 -9.78 0.91
C SER A 599 1.66 -9.42 2.30
N GLY A 600 1.16 -10.41 3.05
CA GLY A 600 0.56 -10.20 4.37
C GLY A 600 -0.76 -9.42 4.35
N LYS A 601 -1.45 -9.35 3.20
CA LYS A 601 -2.71 -8.61 3.04
C LYS A 601 -3.94 -9.51 3.00
N GLU A 602 -5.07 -8.99 3.47
CA GLU A 602 -6.36 -9.68 3.38
C GLU A 602 -6.87 -9.65 1.94
N ARG A 603 -7.30 -10.81 1.44
CA ARG A 603 -8.03 -10.92 0.18
C ARG A 603 -9.52 -10.95 0.46
N ASP A 604 -10.24 -9.95 -0.02
CA ASP A 604 -11.67 -9.83 0.17
C ASP A 604 -12.47 -10.79 -0.74
N ALA A 605 -13.78 -10.93 -0.50
CA ALA A 605 -14.64 -11.81 -1.30
C ALA A 605 -14.75 -11.35 -2.76
N THR A 606 -14.54 -10.06 -3.00
CA THR A 606 -14.43 -9.43 -4.33
C THR A 606 -13.18 -9.85 -5.10
N GLY A 607 -12.22 -10.49 -4.41
CA GLY A 607 -10.92 -10.88 -4.93
C GLY A 607 -9.84 -9.79 -4.78
N LEU A 608 -10.22 -8.56 -4.48
CA LEU A 608 -9.29 -7.46 -4.24
C LEU A 608 -8.46 -7.72 -2.97
N TYR A 609 -7.23 -7.23 -2.98
CA TYR A 609 -6.42 -7.13 -1.77
C TYR A 609 -6.54 -5.75 -1.16
N TYR A 610 -6.80 -5.71 0.16
CA TYR A 610 -6.82 -4.47 0.93
C TYR A 610 -5.43 -4.17 1.48
N TYR A 611 -4.84 -3.03 1.07
CA TYR A 611 -3.49 -2.64 1.47
C TYR A 611 -3.44 -1.51 2.51
N GLY A 612 -4.59 -0.99 2.95
CA GLY A 612 -4.67 0.20 3.80
C GLY A 612 -5.39 1.31 3.05
N LEU A 613 -4.67 2.11 2.26
CA LEU A 613 -5.26 3.26 1.59
C LEU A 613 -5.71 2.98 0.15
N ARG A 614 -5.38 1.81 -0.39
CA ARG A 614 -5.75 1.39 -1.74
C ARG A 614 -6.18 -0.08 -1.79
N TYR A 615 -6.93 -0.37 -2.86
CA TYR A 615 -7.32 -1.73 -3.21
C TYR A 615 -6.56 -2.18 -4.46
N TYR A 616 -5.96 -3.36 -4.38
CA TYR A 616 -5.17 -3.95 -5.45
C TYR A 616 -5.94 -5.06 -6.15
N ALA A 617 -6.01 -5.01 -7.48
CA ALA A 617 -6.59 -6.05 -8.30
C ALA A 617 -5.48 -6.95 -8.86
N PRO A 618 -5.18 -8.12 -8.24
CA PRO A 618 -4.08 -8.99 -8.67
C PRO A 618 -4.27 -9.54 -10.08
N TRP A 619 -5.53 -9.69 -10.53
CA TRP A 619 -5.75 -9.97 -11.93
C TRP A 619 -5.38 -8.76 -12.77
N LEU A 620 -5.80 -7.52 -12.51
CA LEU A 620 -5.39 -6.39 -13.37
C LEU A 620 -3.91 -6.01 -13.27
N GLN A 621 -3.20 -6.47 -12.22
CA GLN A 621 -1.80 -6.14 -11.91
C GLN A 621 -1.59 -4.63 -11.68
N ARG A 622 -2.57 -3.99 -11.04
CA ARG A 622 -2.56 -2.57 -10.72
C ARG A 622 -3.53 -2.22 -9.60
N TRP A 623 -3.31 -1.04 -9.03
CA TRP A 623 -4.27 -0.39 -8.15
C TRP A 623 -5.53 0.01 -8.92
N ILE A 624 -6.68 -0.02 -8.25
CA ILE A 624 -7.96 0.40 -8.85
C ILE A 624 -8.28 1.88 -8.59
N ASN A 625 -7.46 2.55 -7.77
CA ASN A 625 -7.51 3.98 -7.50
C ASN A 625 -6.09 4.58 -7.44
N PRO A 626 -5.93 5.89 -7.73
CA PRO A 626 -4.63 6.55 -7.72
C PRO A 626 -3.99 6.52 -6.34
N ASP A 627 -2.65 6.57 -6.31
CA ASP A 627 -1.89 6.79 -5.08
C ASP A 627 -2.33 8.06 -4.33
N PRO A 628 -2.81 7.96 -3.08
CA PRO A 628 -3.17 9.12 -2.28
C PRO A 628 -1.98 10.04 -1.97
N ALA A 629 -0.74 9.53 -1.98
CA ALA A 629 0.47 10.35 -1.86
C ALA A 629 0.85 11.05 -3.18
N GLY A 630 0.14 10.77 -4.28
CA GLY A 630 0.43 11.31 -5.60
C GLY A 630 1.73 10.77 -6.18
N ALA A 631 2.52 11.64 -6.81
CA ALA A 631 3.69 11.24 -7.59
C ALA A 631 4.97 10.93 -6.77
N VAL A 632 4.82 10.39 -5.55
CA VAL A 632 5.93 10.05 -4.63
C VAL A 632 6.71 8.83 -5.13
N ASP A 633 6.02 7.81 -5.65
CA ASP A 633 6.64 6.58 -6.17
C ASP A 633 6.69 6.54 -7.72
N GLY A 634 6.59 7.71 -8.36
CA GLY A 634 6.59 7.86 -9.81
C GLY A 634 5.34 8.56 -10.34
N LEU A 635 5.31 8.85 -11.65
CA LEU A 635 4.20 9.56 -12.29
C LEU A 635 3.02 8.66 -12.64
N ASN A 636 3.23 7.33 -12.67
CA ASN A 636 2.16 6.36 -12.85
C ASN A 636 1.58 5.97 -11.49
N VAL A 637 0.50 6.62 -11.11
CA VAL A 637 -0.16 6.48 -9.79
C VAL A 637 -0.96 5.17 -9.63
N TYR A 638 -1.05 4.35 -10.68
CA TYR A 638 -1.70 3.02 -10.65
C TYR A 638 -0.68 1.86 -10.63
N LEU A 639 0.61 2.17 -10.75
CA LEU A 639 1.68 1.19 -10.84
C LEU A 639 1.81 0.39 -9.53
N PHE A 640 1.83 -0.94 -9.64
CA PHE A 640 2.05 -1.80 -8.48
C PHE A 640 3.55 -2.08 -8.33
N VAL A 641 4.14 -1.63 -7.22
CA VAL A 641 5.53 -1.93 -6.79
C VAL A 641 6.57 -1.85 -7.92
N ARG A 642 6.49 -0.79 -8.72
CA ARG A 642 7.39 -0.51 -9.86
C ARG A 642 7.47 -1.62 -10.94
N ASN A 643 6.46 -2.50 -11.02
CA ASN A 643 6.48 -3.73 -11.82
C ASN A 643 7.55 -4.76 -11.39
N ASP A 644 8.07 -4.67 -10.17
CA ASP A 644 8.92 -5.69 -9.54
C ASP A 644 8.24 -6.24 -8.26
N PRO A 645 7.22 -7.11 -8.41
CA PRO A 645 6.53 -7.69 -7.27
C PRO A 645 7.34 -8.76 -6.54
N CYS A 646 8.51 -9.14 -7.04
CA CYS A 646 9.37 -10.14 -6.41
C CYS A 646 10.49 -9.53 -5.56
N GLY A 647 10.91 -8.29 -5.85
CA GLY A 647 11.94 -7.56 -5.11
C GLY A 647 11.44 -6.48 -4.13
N GLY A 648 10.13 -6.20 -4.07
CA GLY A 648 9.59 -5.29 -3.05
C GLY A 648 8.11 -5.47 -2.71
N SER A 649 7.69 -4.77 -1.66
CA SER A 649 6.31 -4.79 -1.15
C SER A 649 5.78 -3.37 -0.95
N ASP A 650 4.46 -3.23 -0.83
CA ASP A 650 3.81 -2.01 -0.36
C ASP A 650 3.10 -2.31 0.97
N ASP A 651 3.52 -1.64 2.04
CA ASP A 651 3.00 -1.91 3.38
C ASP A 651 1.67 -1.18 3.65
N GLY A 652 1.36 -0.10 2.95
CA GLY A 652 0.21 0.78 3.24
C GLY A 652 -0.63 1.19 2.04
N GLY A 653 -0.25 0.77 0.84
CA GLY A 653 -0.78 1.28 -0.42
C GLY A 653 -0.31 2.70 -0.71
N LEU A 654 0.94 3.06 -0.39
CA LEU A 654 1.47 4.44 -0.54
C LEU A 654 2.87 4.52 -1.13
N VAL A 655 3.77 3.63 -0.73
CA VAL A 655 5.18 3.73 -1.10
C VAL A 655 5.76 2.33 -1.23
N TYR A 656 6.36 2.06 -2.39
CA TYR A 656 7.21 0.90 -2.58
C TYR A 656 8.34 0.86 -1.54
N ARG A 657 8.50 -0.30 -0.91
CA ARG A 657 9.69 -0.61 -0.11
C ARG A 657 10.42 -1.76 -0.79
N GLY A 658 11.55 -1.43 -1.40
CA GLY A 658 12.47 -2.43 -1.93
C GLY A 658 13.10 -3.23 -0.79
N MET A 659 13.39 -4.51 -1.05
CA MET A 659 14.07 -5.36 -0.07
C MET A 659 15.46 -4.85 0.32
N ASN A 660 16.13 -4.13 -0.58
CA ASN A 660 17.44 -3.54 -0.36
C ASN A 660 17.37 -2.15 0.31
N ASP A 661 16.19 -1.49 0.35
CA ASP A 661 16.05 -0.12 0.85
C ASP A 661 16.41 0.04 2.32
N ARG A 662 16.42 -1.02 3.14
CA ARG A 662 16.88 -0.94 4.54
C ARG A 662 18.39 -0.82 4.64
N ILE A 663 19.12 -1.44 3.72
CA ILE A 663 20.59 -1.39 3.65
C ILE A 663 20.99 -0.11 2.91
N ASP A 664 20.33 0.20 1.79
CA ASP A 664 20.59 1.41 1.01
C ASP A 664 20.27 2.68 1.80
N ARG A 665 19.17 2.77 2.57
CA ARG A 665 18.91 3.94 3.45
C ARG A 665 19.94 4.12 4.56
N HIS A 666 20.67 3.08 4.94
CA HIS A 666 21.77 3.20 5.90
C HIS A 666 23.01 3.80 5.24
N TYR A 667 23.22 3.54 3.95
CA TYR A 667 24.30 4.13 3.14
C TYR A 667 23.95 5.51 2.56
N ASP A 668 22.68 5.78 2.29
CA ASP A 668 22.22 7.00 1.60
C ASP A 668 22.29 8.27 2.45
N LYS A 669 22.57 8.13 3.75
CA LYS A 669 22.94 9.27 4.61
C LYS A 669 24.35 9.82 4.33
N THR A 670 25.11 9.24 3.40
CA THR A 670 26.51 9.63 3.15
C THR A 670 26.86 10.00 1.71
N HIS A 671 25.92 10.02 0.76
CA HIS A 671 26.24 10.41 -0.62
C HIS A 671 26.37 11.93 -0.79
N THR A 672 27.52 12.47 -0.38
CA THR A 672 28.15 13.54 -1.18
C THR A 672 28.92 12.85 -2.29
N ILE A 673 28.50 13.02 -3.54
CA ILE A 673 29.34 12.65 -4.70
C ILE A 673 30.60 13.50 -4.60
N LYS A 674 31.72 12.90 -4.19
CA LYS A 674 32.98 13.64 -4.06
C LYS A 674 33.78 13.71 -5.36
N TYR A 675 33.70 12.71 -6.26
CA TYR A 675 34.46 12.72 -7.54
C TYR A 675 33.79 11.87 -8.64
N ARG A 676 33.94 12.26 -9.92
CA ARG A 676 33.48 11.49 -11.09
C ARG A 676 34.67 10.99 -11.93
N GLY A 677 35.19 9.81 -11.59
CA GLY A 677 36.23 9.11 -12.37
C GLY A 677 37.67 9.40 -11.94
N VAL A 678 38.61 8.56 -12.40
CA VAL A 678 40.02 8.54 -11.94
C VAL A 678 40.79 9.82 -12.28
N SER A 679 40.36 10.55 -13.32
CA SER A 679 40.89 11.87 -13.68
C SER A 679 40.53 12.97 -12.69
N ASP A 680 39.39 12.85 -11.99
CA ASP A 680 38.93 13.84 -11.00
C ASP A 680 39.63 13.67 -9.64
N MET A 681 40.22 12.51 -9.36
CA MET A 681 41.01 12.25 -8.15
C MET A 681 42.35 13.01 -8.09
N ARG A 682 42.86 13.52 -9.23
CA ARG A 682 44.19 14.17 -9.31
C ARG A 682 44.14 15.69 -9.43
N ARG A 683 42.95 16.30 -9.40
CA ARG A 683 42.75 17.75 -9.59
C ARG A 683 42.32 18.49 -8.32
N ALA A 684 42.28 17.81 -7.18
CA ALA A 684 42.01 18.47 -5.91
C ALA A 684 43.29 19.10 -5.35
N ASP A 685 43.67 20.23 -5.92
CA ASP A 685 44.34 21.29 -5.17
C ASP A 685 43.75 22.65 -5.60
N GLU A 686 43.25 23.35 -4.59
CA GLU A 686 43.06 24.80 -4.48
C GLU A 686 41.89 25.51 -5.22
N HIS A 687 41.06 26.17 -4.40
CA HIS A 687 40.25 27.38 -4.66
C HIS A 687 39.16 27.34 -5.76
N LYS A 688 37.88 27.08 -5.38
CA LYS A 688 36.72 27.52 -6.22
C LYS A 688 35.31 27.55 -5.60
N LEU A 689 35.11 27.31 -4.29
CA LEU A 689 33.74 27.32 -3.73
C LEU A 689 33.27 28.70 -3.22
N VAL A 690 34.20 29.56 -2.77
CA VAL A 690 33.85 30.89 -2.22
C VAL A 690 33.60 31.92 -3.33
N TYR A 691 34.31 31.81 -4.46
CA TYR A 691 34.22 32.78 -5.56
C TYR A 691 32.89 32.72 -6.34
N THR A 692 32.22 31.56 -6.36
CA THR A 692 30.99 31.35 -7.14
C THR A 692 29.73 31.80 -6.40
N LEU A 693 29.75 31.80 -5.06
CA LEU A 693 28.64 32.25 -4.23
C LEU A 693 28.57 33.78 -4.14
N ASP A 694 29.72 34.46 -4.04
CA ASP A 694 29.76 35.93 -4.02
C ASP A 694 29.35 36.52 -5.38
N LEU A 695 29.80 35.93 -6.51
CA LEU A 695 29.39 36.38 -7.84
C LEU A 695 27.88 36.19 -8.09
N ALA A 696 27.32 35.06 -7.66
CA ALA A 696 25.90 34.79 -7.80
C ALA A 696 25.05 35.73 -6.93
N LEU A 697 25.55 36.10 -5.74
CA LEU A 697 24.90 37.05 -4.85
C LEU A 697 24.94 38.47 -5.43
N GLU A 698 26.10 38.90 -5.96
CA GLU A 698 26.25 40.22 -6.60
C GLU A 698 25.37 40.36 -7.85
N GLU A 699 25.30 39.35 -8.71
CA GLU A 699 24.40 39.36 -9.87
C GLU A 699 22.92 39.38 -9.46
N SER A 700 22.55 38.61 -8.44
CA SER A 700 21.16 38.55 -7.95
C SER A 700 20.72 39.89 -7.34
N VAL A 701 21.60 40.56 -6.60
CA VAL A 701 21.35 41.89 -6.03
C VAL A 701 21.27 42.95 -7.14
N ALA A 702 22.13 42.89 -8.16
CA ALA A 702 22.10 43.81 -9.29
C ALA A 702 20.80 43.68 -10.10
N VAL A 703 20.33 42.45 -10.35
CA VAL A 703 19.06 42.20 -11.04
C VAL A 703 17.88 42.71 -10.20
N MET A 704 17.81 42.39 -8.91
CA MET A 704 16.74 42.88 -8.04
C MET A 704 16.71 44.41 -7.95
N THR A 705 17.87 45.05 -7.84
CA THR A 705 17.95 46.52 -7.77
C THR A 705 17.46 47.16 -9.06
N ARG A 706 17.82 46.59 -10.22
CA ARG A 706 17.35 47.07 -11.52
C ARG A 706 15.84 46.95 -11.68
N GLU A 707 15.25 45.83 -11.29
CA GLU A 707 13.80 45.62 -11.43
C GLU A 707 13.00 46.45 -10.40
N VAL A 708 13.55 46.70 -9.21
CA VAL A 708 12.96 47.63 -8.23
C VAL A 708 12.97 49.08 -8.74
N GLU A 709 14.05 49.54 -9.39
CA GLU A 709 14.10 50.89 -9.97
C GLU A 709 13.15 51.05 -11.17
N LYS A 710 12.95 50.00 -11.99
CA LYS A 710 11.93 50.00 -13.06
C LYS A 710 10.50 50.08 -12.50
N LEU A 711 10.23 49.37 -11.40
CA LEU A 711 8.93 49.45 -10.70
C LEU A 711 8.67 50.84 -10.11
N LYS A 712 9.69 51.51 -9.57
CA LYS A 712 9.59 52.90 -9.09
C LYS A 712 9.38 53.90 -10.23
N ALA A 713 9.92 53.62 -11.41
CA ALA A 713 9.78 54.47 -12.60
C ALA A 713 8.42 54.30 -13.34
N GLY A 714 7.58 53.36 -12.91
CA GLY A 714 6.28 53.10 -13.51
C GLY A 714 6.33 52.38 -14.86
N ASP A 715 7.49 51.84 -15.24
CA ASP A 715 7.71 51.14 -16.51
C ASP A 715 7.30 49.66 -16.35
N THR A 716 6.03 49.37 -16.58
CA THR A 716 5.42 48.05 -16.33
C THR A 716 5.29 47.19 -17.59
N ASP A 717 5.67 47.71 -18.76
CA ASP A 717 5.41 47.04 -20.04
C ASP A 717 6.28 45.78 -20.24
N ASP A 718 7.51 45.75 -19.71
CA ASP A 718 8.36 44.55 -19.71
C ASP A 718 7.88 43.48 -18.71
N LEU A 719 7.25 43.87 -17.60
CA LEU A 719 6.75 42.96 -16.57
C LEU A 719 5.58 42.11 -17.10
N TYR A 720 4.69 42.71 -17.90
CA TYR A 720 3.58 41.99 -18.54
C TYR A 720 4.06 41.05 -19.66
N ALA A 721 5.15 41.39 -20.35
CA ALA A 721 5.77 40.52 -21.34
C ALA A 721 6.49 39.33 -20.70
N PHE A 722 7.18 39.55 -19.57
CA PHE A 722 7.81 38.49 -18.78
C PHE A 722 6.79 37.55 -18.12
N LEU A 723 5.63 38.07 -17.69
CA LEU A 723 4.52 37.30 -17.11
C LEU A 723 3.59 36.66 -18.16
N GLY A 724 3.86 36.84 -19.46
CA GLY A 724 3.10 36.21 -20.54
C GLY A 724 1.64 36.69 -20.69
N MET A 725 1.28 37.86 -20.16
CA MET A 725 -0.10 38.37 -20.18
C MET A 725 -0.30 39.41 -21.29
N LYS A 726 -1.30 39.22 -22.16
CA LYS A 726 -1.73 40.25 -23.13
C LYS A 726 -2.57 41.34 -22.46
N LYS A 727 -2.15 42.60 -22.62
CA LYS A 727 -2.84 43.80 -22.11
C LYS A 727 -4.15 44.02 -22.87
N THR A 728 -5.31 43.79 -22.25
CA THR A 728 -6.60 44.28 -22.78
C THR A 728 -6.96 45.57 -22.06
N ILE A 729 -6.67 46.73 -22.68
CA ILE A 729 -7.15 48.03 -22.19
C ILE A 729 -8.34 48.45 -23.07
N LYS A 730 -9.55 48.40 -22.51
CA LYS A 730 -10.65 49.26 -22.94
C LYS A 730 -10.74 50.43 -21.94
N ARG A 731 -10.26 51.61 -22.35
CA ARG A 731 -10.63 52.89 -21.75
C ARG A 731 -11.77 53.47 -22.57
N THR A 732 -12.95 53.63 -21.99
CA THR A 732 -13.90 54.68 -22.38
C THR A 732 -14.77 55.03 -21.18
N HIS A 733 -14.51 56.19 -20.58
CA HIS A 733 -15.55 57.12 -20.13
C HIS A 733 -14.93 58.52 -20.14
N PRO A 734 -15.48 59.49 -20.90
CA PRO A 734 -15.20 60.90 -20.70
C PRO A 734 -16.16 61.46 -19.65
N VAL A 735 -15.62 62.28 -18.75
CA VAL A 735 -16.38 63.14 -17.84
C VAL A 735 -16.64 64.47 -18.54
N GLY A 736 -17.86 65.00 -18.42
CA GLY A 736 -18.09 66.45 -18.38
C GLY A 736 -19.35 66.97 -19.08
N SER A 737 -20.46 67.04 -18.34
CA SER A 737 -21.22 68.26 -18.00
C SER A 737 -22.52 67.87 -17.31
#